data_AF-A0ABD4SR39-F1
#
_entry.id   AF-A0ABD4SR39-F1
#
_cell.length_a   1.000
_cell.length_b   1.000
_cell.length_c   1.000
_cell.angle_alpha   90.00
_cell.angle_beta   90.00
_cell.angle_gamma   90.00
#
_symmetry.space_group_name_H-M   'P 1'
#
loop_
_entity.id
_entity.type
_entity.pdbx_description
1 polymer ?
#
loop_
_entity_poly.entity_id
_entity_poly.type
_entity_poly.pdbx_seq_one_letter_code
_entity_poly.pdbx_strand_id
1 'polypeptide(L)'
;MKVPVQDGFQVMPAIAPAGQLATPRMENVAARQAESFGRSMQGVGVQMSRMAMHMQEEANQLRLDEAQIRAREALARLTYDPEAGYQSIKGRNALDRPDGKSLWDEYGERFDSELQAIAGGLGNDIQRQRFATTAAHLRAGLTGSIQHHVLSEKRTTQIQTNQSIIDNQVEIALQGYRDASAIQSAIHGQVDDKGEVLQKGIVQAVAELARLNGWDEPTHLQQQRKAVSQVHAGVASRLLDDDPAEANRYLDAHQADMTAGDVDRLNRSIRPALARSEGLKLGEAIFSEGSLLPTSFDDAVSMVLKFEGGYLRDDAGKGETHYGINKTANPDVDIRNLTPAKAAALYKERYWDAIGAEGLPPAIRMIAFDTAVNMGAGAARKLIAESGGDPVRLLNLREARYARLASKEPGRFGEGIQQAWANRIATLRQHLANSENGTFSSLTGMLGRADLIADEDQKRVAKQHIKELYSFEQARKKEEYDSLFLRTQGIAYARPGGWKDIAPSDWGALTPEDRARLQGGVPKESSPDTLLLLETHPELWKSGQIEQYRYQLSEADYRRYFTQGNGPGADETIRKASYDATVFSRGLVNSGLEKLTKSRLSDRERNQKLELTMAFKREIEAQQQAKGRSLSLEEQESLLARLLKPVKVKAIYTALGGLYRQDSSMEKRVYEVQSPGNILIPDKARQLISARARAAGIANLSEQEMLNAYLAMEEE
;
A
#
# COMPACT_ATOMS: atom_id res chain seq x y z
N MET A 1 -57.73 -56.04 -56.42
CA MET A 1 -58.56 -55.04 -57.14
C MET A 1 -57.60 -54.13 -57.89
N LYS A 2 -57.60 -53.98 -59.23
CA LYS A 2 -58.42 -54.59 -60.32
C LYS A 2 -57.52 -55.41 -61.28
N VAL A 3 -58.14 -56.08 -62.25
CA VAL A 3 -57.52 -56.97 -63.27
C VAL A 3 -57.93 -56.48 -64.68
N PRO A 4 -57.13 -56.76 -65.73
CA PRO A 4 -57.66 -57.36 -66.97
C PRO A 4 -56.99 -58.74 -67.26
N VAL A 5 -57.66 -59.84 -67.67
CA VAL A 5 -58.65 -60.09 -68.76
C VAL A 5 -57.96 -60.19 -70.12
N GLN A 6 -58.12 -61.21 -70.98
CA GLN A 6 -58.85 -62.51 -71.01
C GLN A 6 -58.02 -63.48 -71.94
N ASP A 7 -58.22 -64.79 -72.14
CA ASP A 7 -59.17 -65.86 -71.72
C ASP A 7 -58.40 -67.23 -71.81
N GLY A 8 -58.92 -68.47 -71.92
CA GLY A 8 -60.29 -69.03 -71.92
C GLY A 8 -60.39 -70.43 -72.61
N PHE A 9 -61.34 -71.26 -72.17
CA PHE A 9 -61.97 -72.43 -72.87
C PHE A 9 -61.09 -73.63 -73.33
N GLN A 10 -61.48 -74.92 -73.18
CA GLN A 10 -62.59 -75.52 -72.39
C GLN A 10 -62.29 -76.94 -71.84
N VAL A 11 -62.86 -78.04 -72.37
CA VAL A 11 -63.03 -79.36 -71.69
C VAL A 11 -62.95 -80.59 -72.66
N MET A 12 -62.69 -81.76 -72.06
CA MET A 12 -62.72 -83.21 -72.48
C MET A 12 -64.03 -83.68 -73.19
N PRO A 13 -64.30 -84.97 -73.61
CA PRO A 13 -63.69 -86.27 -73.21
C PRO A 13 -63.67 -87.49 -74.23
N ALA A 14 -63.22 -88.67 -73.75
CA ALA A 14 -63.71 -90.08 -73.92
C ALA A 14 -64.21 -90.69 -75.28
N ILE A 15 -64.21 -92.01 -75.58
CA ILE A 15 -63.61 -93.28 -75.03
C ILE A 15 -63.73 -94.41 -76.13
N ALA A 16 -62.66 -95.23 -76.34
CA ALA A 16 -62.64 -96.61 -76.93
C ALA A 16 -63.28 -96.87 -78.34
N PRO A 17 -63.26 -98.11 -78.93
CA PRO A 17 -62.59 -99.38 -78.55
C PRO A 17 -61.78 -100.14 -79.64
N ALA A 18 -60.92 -101.05 -79.16
CA ALA A 18 -60.49 -102.37 -79.69
C ALA A 18 -60.26 -102.69 -81.20
N GLY A 19 -59.07 -103.24 -81.50
CA GLY A 19 -58.76 -104.05 -82.70
C GLY A 19 -57.34 -104.68 -82.59
N GLN A 20 -57.16 -105.95 -82.99
CA GLN A 20 -55.89 -106.71 -82.83
C GLN A 20 -55.25 -107.08 -84.18
N LEU A 21 -53.90 -107.03 -84.30
CA LEU A 21 -53.03 -108.19 -84.63
C LEU A 21 -51.58 -107.81 -85.00
N ALA A 22 -50.65 -108.68 -84.58
CA ALA A 22 -49.27 -108.90 -85.09
C ALA A 22 -48.20 -107.79 -84.94
N THR A 23 -46.94 -108.22 -84.93
CA THR A 23 -45.72 -107.43 -84.62
C THR A 23 -44.81 -107.24 -85.83
N PRO A 24 -43.95 -106.21 -85.84
CA PRO A 24 -42.54 -106.47 -85.50
C PRO A 24 -41.96 -105.53 -84.42
N ARG A 25 -40.74 -105.82 -83.96
CA ARG A 25 -40.00 -105.03 -82.96
C ARG A 25 -39.72 -103.59 -83.44
N MET A 26 -39.89 -102.61 -82.56
CA MET A 26 -39.18 -101.32 -82.62
C MET A 26 -38.39 -101.09 -81.32
N GLU A 27 -37.30 -100.33 -81.42
CA GLU A 27 -36.46 -100.01 -80.26
C GLU A 27 -37.16 -99.05 -79.28
N ASN A 28 -36.80 -99.16 -78.01
CA ASN A 28 -37.38 -98.36 -76.93
C ASN A 28 -36.77 -96.94 -76.86
N VAL A 29 -37.05 -96.12 -77.88
CA VAL A 29 -36.55 -94.73 -78.00
C VAL A 29 -37.13 -93.85 -76.89
N ALA A 30 -38.41 -94.04 -76.54
CA ALA A 30 -39.08 -93.31 -75.47
C ALA A 30 -38.37 -93.45 -74.11
N ALA A 31 -37.91 -94.66 -73.75
CA ALA A 31 -37.16 -94.88 -72.51
C ALA A 31 -35.84 -94.10 -72.48
N ARG A 32 -35.05 -94.12 -73.58
CA ARG A 32 -33.79 -93.36 -73.67
C ARG A 32 -34.00 -91.83 -73.66
N GLN A 33 -35.13 -91.36 -74.18
CA GLN A 33 -35.48 -89.93 -74.18
C GLN A 33 -36.02 -89.46 -72.81
N ALA A 34 -36.72 -90.32 -72.08
CA ALA A 34 -37.11 -90.06 -70.69
C ALA A 34 -35.89 -90.09 -69.74
N GLU A 35 -34.96 -91.05 -69.91
CA GLU A 35 -33.72 -91.09 -69.12
C GLU A 35 -32.80 -89.88 -69.36
N SER A 36 -32.69 -89.39 -70.60
CA SER A 36 -31.84 -88.22 -70.89
C SER A 36 -32.45 -86.93 -70.31
N PHE A 37 -33.78 -86.80 -70.31
CA PHE A 37 -34.49 -85.72 -69.62
C PHE A 37 -34.38 -85.83 -68.08
N GLY A 38 -34.49 -87.04 -67.51
CA GLY A 38 -34.28 -87.26 -66.08
C GLY A 38 -32.86 -86.92 -65.64
N ARG A 39 -31.85 -87.31 -66.43
CA ARG A 39 -30.44 -86.98 -66.16
C ARG A 39 -30.14 -85.49 -66.34
N SER A 40 -30.76 -84.79 -67.30
CA SER A 40 -30.58 -83.34 -67.44
C SER A 40 -31.26 -82.57 -66.30
N MET A 41 -32.45 -82.99 -65.84
CA MET A 41 -33.08 -82.43 -64.64
C MET A 41 -32.26 -82.69 -63.36
N GLN A 42 -31.65 -83.87 -63.19
CA GLN A 42 -30.70 -84.11 -62.09
C GLN A 42 -29.50 -83.16 -62.15
N GLY A 43 -28.96 -82.89 -63.35
CA GLY A 43 -27.91 -81.89 -63.56
C GLY A 43 -28.34 -80.48 -63.13
N VAL A 44 -29.55 -80.06 -63.50
CA VAL A 44 -30.13 -78.78 -63.05
C VAL A 44 -30.31 -78.76 -61.53
N GLY A 45 -30.84 -79.82 -60.92
CA GLY A 45 -31.00 -79.91 -59.46
C GLY A 45 -29.69 -79.76 -58.69
N VAL A 46 -28.60 -80.41 -59.16
CA VAL A 46 -27.27 -80.28 -58.56
C VAL A 46 -26.69 -78.86 -58.75
N GLN A 47 -26.88 -78.23 -59.91
CA GLN A 47 -26.41 -76.85 -60.12
C GLN A 47 -27.23 -75.84 -59.30
N MET A 48 -28.55 -75.99 -59.22
CA MET A 48 -29.41 -75.19 -58.34
C MET A 48 -29.03 -75.36 -56.86
N SER A 49 -28.66 -76.58 -56.43
CA SER A 49 -28.16 -76.82 -55.08
C SER A 49 -26.82 -76.13 -54.82
N ARG A 50 -25.90 -76.07 -55.80
CA ARG A 50 -24.64 -75.31 -55.67
C ARG A 50 -24.87 -73.81 -55.67
N MET A 51 -25.77 -73.31 -56.52
CA MET A 51 -26.16 -71.90 -56.51
C MET A 51 -26.80 -71.50 -55.18
N ALA A 52 -27.69 -72.33 -54.62
CA ALA A 52 -28.28 -72.10 -53.31
C ALA A 52 -27.21 -72.11 -52.18
N MET A 53 -26.25 -73.03 -52.22
CA MET A 53 -25.10 -73.01 -51.28
C MET A 53 -24.25 -71.76 -51.44
N HIS A 54 -23.90 -71.37 -52.67
CA HIS A 54 -23.10 -70.17 -52.95
C HIS A 54 -23.81 -68.89 -52.49
N MET A 55 -25.10 -68.72 -52.82
CA MET A 55 -25.92 -67.60 -52.34
C MET A 55 -26.03 -67.60 -50.81
N GLN A 56 -26.05 -68.76 -50.17
CA GLN A 56 -26.06 -68.88 -48.71
C GLN A 56 -24.69 -68.55 -48.09
N GLU A 57 -23.58 -68.86 -48.77
CA GLU A 57 -22.22 -68.45 -48.39
C GLU A 57 -22.02 -66.94 -48.57
N GLU A 58 -22.45 -66.36 -49.69
CA GLU A 58 -22.45 -64.91 -49.95
C GLU A 58 -23.29 -64.15 -48.91
N ALA A 59 -24.53 -64.60 -48.64
CA ALA A 59 -25.37 -64.02 -47.59
C ALA A 59 -24.80 -64.21 -46.17
N ASN A 60 -23.99 -65.27 -45.95
CA ASN A 60 -23.30 -65.46 -44.68
C ASN A 60 -22.05 -64.57 -44.55
N GLN A 61 -21.34 -64.29 -45.66
CA GLN A 61 -20.20 -63.39 -45.67
C GLN A 61 -20.66 -61.93 -45.50
N LEU A 62 -21.70 -61.51 -46.23
CA LEU A 62 -22.28 -60.16 -46.11
C LEU A 62 -22.67 -59.80 -44.67
N ARG A 63 -23.33 -60.73 -43.95
CA ARG A 63 -23.67 -60.55 -42.51
C ARG A 63 -22.45 -60.43 -41.59
N LEU A 64 -21.36 -61.13 -41.92
CA LEU A 64 -20.10 -61.00 -41.19
C LEU A 64 -19.44 -59.64 -41.47
N ASP A 65 -19.47 -59.17 -42.71
CA ASP A 65 -18.90 -57.88 -43.11
C ASP A 65 -19.70 -56.72 -42.48
N GLU A 66 -21.04 -56.77 -42.51
CA GLU A 66 -21.92 -55.84 -41.79
C GLU A 66 -21.64 -55.79 -40.28
N ALA A 67 -21.36 -56.95 -39.67
CA ALA A 67 -21.03 -57.03 -38.25
C ALA A 67 -19.66 -56.38 -37.96
N GLN A 68 -18.66 -56.60 -38.82
CA GLN A 68 -17.35 -55.94 -38.71
C GLN A 68 -17.44 -54.42 -38.93
N ILE A 69 -18.31 -53.96 -39.84
CA ILE A 69 -18.59 -52.52 -40.04
C ILE A 69 -19.19 -51.94 -38.76
N ARG A 70 -20.28 -52.51 -38.24
CA ARG A 70 -20.94 -52.05 -37.00
C ARG A 70 -20.00 -52.04 -35.79
N ALA A 71 -19.10 -53.03 -35.67
CA ALA A 71 -18.09 -53.05 -34.62
C ALA A 71 -17.05 -51.91 -34.75
N ARG A 72 -16.71 -51.49 -35.97
CA ARG A 72 -15.83 -50.33 -36.22
C ARG A 72 -16.57 -49.00 -36.00
N GLU A 73 -17.86 -48.92 -36.32
CA GLU A 73 -18.71 -47.75 -36.03
C GLU A 73 -18.87 -47.54 -34.52
N ALA A 74 -19.18 -48.60 -33.77
CA ALA A 74 -19.25 -48.56 -32.31
C ALA A 74 -17.90 -48.16 -31.68
N LEU A 75 -16.78 -48.69 -32.20
CA LEU A 75 -15.43 -48.28 -31.79
C LEU A 75 -15.17 -46.80 -32.08
N ALA A 76 -15.49 -46.31 -33.28
CA ALA A 76 -15.29 -44.92 -33.66
C ALA A 76 -16.11 -43.96 -32.78
N ARG A 77 -17.38 -44.29 -32.51
CA ARG A 77 -18.25 -43.54 -31.59
C ARG A 77 -17.66 -43.52 -30.16
N LEU A 78 -17.31 -44.68 -29.61
CA LEU A 78 -16.70 -44.77 -28.27
C LEU A 78 -15.32 -44.10 -28.18
N THR A 79 -14.68 -43.79 -29.32
CA THR A 79 -13.38 -43.10 -29.37
C THR A 79 -13.53 -41.58 -29.52
N TYR A 80 -14.31 -41.13 -30.51
CA TYR A 80 -14.29 -39.74 -31.02
C TYR A 80 -15.58 -38.94 -30.80
N ASP A 81 -16.66 -39.57 -30.32
CA ASP A 81 -17.92 -38.86 -30.09
C ASP A 81 -17.75 -37.75 -29.01
N PRO A 82 -18.21 -36.50 -29.24
CA PRO A 82 -18.00 -35.40 -28.31
C PRO A 82 -18.61 -35.59 -26.91
N GLU A 83 -19.71 -36.34 -26.81
CA GLU A 83 -20.42 -36.58 -25.54
C GLU A 83 -20.12 -37.97 -24.98
N ALA A 84 -20.08 -38.98 -25.85
CA ALA A 84 -19.95 -40.38 -25.46
C ALA A 84 -18.53 -40.95 -25.56
N GLY A 85 -17.61 -40.33 -26.32
CA GLY A 85 -16.29 -40.88 -26.66
C GLY A 85 -15.20 -40.56 -25.64
N TYR A 86 -14.28 -41.50 -25.37
CA TYR A 86 -13.31 -41.34 -24.27
C TYR A 86 -12.33 -40.16 -24.46
N GLN A 87 -12.10 -39.71 -25.70
CA GLN A 87 -11.16 -38.61 -25.97
C GLN A 87 -11.65 -37.24 -25.46
N SER A 88 -12.95 -37.08 -25.19
CA SER A 88 -13.52 -35.88 -24.57
C SER A 88 -13.19 -35.77 -23.07
N ILE A 89 -12.83 -36.88 -22.42
CA ILE A 89 -12.53 -36.94 -20.99
C ILE A 89 -11.08 -36.50 -20.78
N LYS A 90 -10.89 -35.37 -20.09
CA LYS A 90 -9.60 -34.66 -19.97
C LYS A 90 -9.11 -34.47 -18.54
N GLY A 91 -7.80 -34.26 -18.40
CA GLY A 91 -7.14 -33.97 -17.13
C GLY A 91 -7.41 -35.04 -16.07
N ARG A 92 -7.66 -34.61 -14.83
CA ARG A 92 -7.89 -35.53 -13.70
C ARG A 92 -9.02 -36.53 -13.92
N ASN A 93 -10.08 -36.16 -14.66
CA ASN A 93 -11.22 -37.05 -14.93
C ASN A 93 -10.87 -38.25 -15.83
N ALA A 94 -9.70 -38.24 -16.50
CA ALA A 94 -9.15 -39.38 -17.24
C ALA A 94 -8.22 -40.26 -16.38
N LEU A 95 -7.79 -39.78 -15.21
CA LEU A 95 -6.89 -40.47 -14.28
C LEU A 95 -7.67 -41.14 -13.15
N ASP A 96 -8.51 -40.35 -12.48
CA ASP A 96 -9.37 -40.75 -11.37
C ASP A 96 -10.83 -40.65 -11.84
N ARG A 97 -11.55 -41.77 -11.90
CA ARG A 97 -13.00 -41.76 -12.20
C ARG A 97 -13.81 -41.66 -10.89
N PRO A 98 -14.98 -40.96 -10.87
CA PRO A 98 -15.79 -40.81 -9.65
C PRO A 98 -16.34 -42.11 -9.06
N ASP A 99 -16.44 -43.18 -9.86
CA ASP A 99 -16.87 -44.52 -9.47
C ASP A 99 -15.68 -45.44 -9.06
N GLY A 100 -14.45 -44.92 -9.10
CA GLY A 100 -13.22 -45.68 -8.81
C GLY A 100 -12.81 -46.66 -9.91
N LYS A 101 -13.53 -46.72 -11.03
CA LYS A 101 -13.21 -47.59 -12.17
C LYS A 101 -12.08 -46.96 -13.01
N SER A 102 -11.35 -47.75 -13.80
CA SER A 102 -10.43 -47.15 -14.79
C SER A 102 -11.18 -46.73 -16.05
N LEU A 103 -10.61 -45.78 -16.81
CA LEU A 103 -11.19 -45.36 -18.10
C LEU A 103 -11.21 -46.51 -19.14
N TRP A 104 -10.23 -47.42 -19.11
CA TRP A 104 -10.16 -48.56 -20.04
C TRP A 104 -11.07 -49.73 -19.66
N ASP A 105 -11.47 -49.84 -18.39
CA ASP A 105 -12.49 -50.80 -17.94
C ASP A 105 -13.90 -50.21 -18.12
N GLU A 106 -14.09 -48.91 -17.91
CA GLU A 106 -15.34 -48.19 -18.21
C GLU A 106 -15.71 -48.32 -19.69
N TYR A 107 -14.81 -47.90 -20.59
CA TYR A 107 -15.04 -47.97 -22.04
C TYR A 107 -14.87 -49.38 -22.61
N GLY A 108 -14.09 -50.23 -21.93
CA GLY A 108 -13.95 -51.63 -22.25
C GLY A 108 -15.27 -52.38 -22.19
N GLU A 109 -15.95 -52.37 -21.04
CA GLU A 109 -17.25 -53.03 -20.88
C GLU A 109 -18.35 -52.44 -21.78
N ARG A 110 -18.33 -51.12 -22.01
CA ARG A 110 -19.22 -50.48 -23.00
C ARG A 110 -19.04 -51.09 -24.39
N PHE A 111 -17.80 -51.30 -24.83
CA PHE A 111 -17.51 -51.89 -26.14
C PHE A 111 -17.76 -53.40 -26.17
N ASP A 112 -17.42 -54.13 -25.11
CA ASP A 112 -17.71 -55.57 -25.00
C ASP A 112 -19.22 -55.85 -25.07
N SER A 113 -20.05 -54.95 -24.52
CA SER A 113 -21.52 -55.02 -24.62
C SER A 113 -22.03 -54.85 -26.06
N GLU A 114 -21.50 -53.86 -26.80
CA GLU A 114 -21.81 -53.65 -28.22
C GLU A 114 -21.36 -54.85 -29.08
N LEU A 115 -20.18 -55.38 -28.83
CA LEU A 115 -19.65 -56.56 -29.52
C LEU A 115 -20.50 -57.82 -29.25
N GLN A 116 -20.99 -58.01 -28.03
CA GLN A 116 -21.93 -59.09 -27.70
C GLN A 116 -23.28 -58.93 -28.42
N ALA A 117 -23.84 -57.72 -28.46
CA ALA A 117 -25.08 -57.44 -29.18
C ALA A 117 -24.95 -57.71 -30.70
N ILE A 118 -23.84 -57.31 -31.30
CA ILE A 118 -23.53 -57.61 -32.72
C ILE A 118 -23.37 -59.12 -32.95
N ALA A 119 -22.62 -59.82 -32.08
CA ALA A 119 -22.40 -61.26 -32.19
C ALA A 119 -23.69 -62.09 -32.08
N GLY A 120 -24.66 -61.62 -31.27
CA GLY A 120 -25.99 -62.23 -31.15
C GLY A 120 -26.82 -62.17 -32.43
N GLY A 121 -26.52 -61.25 -33.35
CA GLY A 121 -27.18 -61.14 -34.66
C GLY A 121 -26.65 -62.09 -35.74
N LEU A 122 -25.60 -62.88 -35.45
CA LEU A 122 -24.97 -63.78 -36.42
C LEU A 122 -25.65 -65.15 -36.46
N GLY A 123 -25.93 -65.65 -37.67
CA GLY A 123 -26.80 -66.80 -37.90
C GLY A 123 -26.19 -68.18 -37.62
N ASN A 124 -24.86 -68.31 -37.57
CA ASN A 124 -24.18 -69.58 -37.30
C ASN A 124 -22.84 -69.40 -36.53
N ASP A 125 -22.31 -70.51 -35.99
CA ASP A 125 -21.11 -70.50 -35.15
C ASP A 125 -19.83 -70.15 -35.91
N ILE A 126 -19.73 -70.45 -37.21
CA ILE A 126 -18.56 -70.09 -38.03
C ILE A 126 -18.51 -68.56 -38.19
N GLN A 127 -19.65 -67.90 -38.38
CA GLN A 127 -19.73 -66.44 -38.35
C GLN A 127 -19.34 -65.88 -36.99
N ARG A 128 -19.90 -66.42 -35.90
CA ARG A 128 -19.59 -66.00 -34.52
C ARG A 128 -18.09 -66.12 -34.21
N GLN A 129 -17.47 -67.24 -34.58
CA GLN A 129 -16.04 -67.48 -34.37
C GLN A 129 -15.16 -66.53 -35.21
N ARG A 130 -15.50 -66.31 -36.49
CA ARG A 130 -14.79 -65.34 -37.34
C ARG A 130 -14.90 -63.91 -36.80
N PHE A 131 -16.11 -63.51 -36.38
CA PHE A 131 -16.35 -62.19 -35.79
C PHE A 131 -15.62 -62.02 -34.45
N ALA A 132 -15.59 -63.04 -33.58
CA ALA A 132 -14.89 -62.99 -32.30
C ALA A 132 -13.40 -62.65 -32.44
N THR A 133 -12.71 -63.16 -33.47
CA THR A 133 -11.32 -62.79 -33.79
C THR A 133 -11.18 -61.30 -34.12
N THR A 134 -12.10 -60.74 -34.92
CA THR A 134 -12.11 -59.30 -35.23
C THR A 134 -12.44 -58.46 -33.98
N ALA A 135 -13.44 -58.88 -33.21
CA ALA A 135 -13.88 -58.23 -31.98
C ALA A 135 -12.74 -58.14 -30.96
N ALA A 136 -12.01 -59.23 -30.72
CA ALA A 136 -10.84 -59.27 -29.83
C ALA A 136 -9.72 -58.32 -30.29
N HIS A 137 -9.44 -58.25 -31.60
CA HIS A 137 -8.45 -57.33 -32.15
C HIS A 137 -8.86 -55.85 -31.97
N LEU A 138 -10.12 -55.52 -32.27
CA LEU A 138 -10.65 -54.16 -32.06
C LEU A 138 -10.64 -53.77 -30.57
N ARG A 139 -10.98 -54.70 -29.66
CA ARG A 139 -10.97 -54.50 -28.20
C ARG A 139 -9.56 -54.28 -27.65
N ALA A 140 -8.57 -55.02 -28.15
CA ALA A 140 -7.17 -54.77 -27.83
C ALA A 140 -6.71 -53.38 -28.32
N GLY A 141 -7.09 -53.00 -29.55
CA GLY A 141 -6.81 -51.67 -30.11
C GLY A 141 -7.42 -50.52 -29.30
N LEU A 142 -8.69 -50.65 -28.89
CA LEU A 142 -9.36 -49.68 -28.00
C LEU A 142 -8.62 -49.53 -26.68
N THR A 143 -8.25 -50.66 -26.06
CA THR A 143 -7.57 -50.68 -24.76
C THR A 143 -6.24 -49.94 -24.82
N GLY A 144 -5.41 -50.21 -25.83
CA GLY A 144 -4.15 -49.49 -26.04
C GLY A 144 -4.34 -48.00 -26.36
N SER A 145 -5.36 -47.64 -27.13
CA SER A 145 -5.67 -46.25 -27.48
C SER A 145 -6.17 -45.43 -26.27
N ILE A 146 -6.91 -46.06 -25.35
CA ILE A 146 -7.29 -45.44 -24.07
C ILE A 146 -6.08 -45.30 -23.15
N GLN A 147 -5.24 -46.34 -23.02
CA GLN A 147 -4.02 -46.27 -22.21
C GLN A 147 -3.08 -45.15 -22.66
N HIS A 148 -2.89 -44.99 -23.98
CA HIS A 148 -2.11 -43.87 -24.54
C HIS A 148 -2.73 -42.50 -24.20
N HIS A 149 -4.06 -42.36 -24.31
CA HIS A 149 -4.77 -41.13 -23.92
C HIS A 149 -4.61 -40.82 -22.43
N VAL A 150 -4.84 -41.79 -21.54
CA VAL A 150 -4.67 -41.61 -20.08
C VAL A 150 -3.22 -41.20 -19.73
N LEU A 151 -2.22 -41.79 -20.38
CA LEU A 151 -0.82 -41.40 -20.21
C LEU A 151 -0.52 -39.98 -20.74
N SER A 152 -1.17 -39.56 -21.83
CA SER A 152 -1.08 -38.21 -22.38
C SER A 152 -1.70 -37.17 -21.44
N GLU A 153 -2.93 -37.42 -20.97
CA GLU A 153 -3.64 -36.58 -20.00
C GLU A 153 -2.87 -36.50 -18.67
N LYS A 154 -2.22 -37.60 -18.24
CA LYS A 154 -1.34 -37.61 -17.06
C LYS A 154 -0.15 -36.66 -17.26
N ARG A 155 0.55 -36.75 -18.39
CA ARG A 155 1.68 -35.86 -18.73
C ARG A 155 1.24 -34.39 -18.72
N THR A 156 0.12 -34.07 -19.36
CA THR A 156 -0.46 -32.72 -19.40
C THR A 156 -0.82 -32.21 -18.00
N THR A 157 -1.48 -33.03 -17.19
CA THR A 157 -1.86 -32.70 -15.80
C THR A 157 -0.61 -32.46 -14.94
N GLN A 158 0.44 -33.27 -15.10
CA GLN A 158 1.71 -33.08 -14.38
C GLN A 158 2.43 -31.79 -14.81
N ILE A 159 2.42 -31.44 -16.10
CA ILE A 159 2.99 -30.17 -16.59
C ILE A 159 2.25 -28.97 -15.97
N GLN A 160 0.92 -28.95 -16.04
CA GLN A 160 0.09 -27.91 -15.44
C GLN A 160 0.34 -27.79 -13.93
N THR A 161 0.39 -28.91 -13.21
CA THR A 161 0.62 -28.94 -11.75
C THR A 161 1.99 -28.35 -11.38
N ASN A 162 3.06 -28.67 -12.12
CA ASN A 162 4.39 -28.11 -11.83
C ASN A 162 4.49 -26.62 -12.19
N GLN A 163 3.76 -26.14 -13.20
CA GLN A 163 3.66 -24.71 -13.47
C GLN A 163 2.98 -23.98 -12.29
N SER A 164 1.81 -24.46 -11.84
CA SER A 164 1.12 -23.85 -10.69
C SER A 164 1.91 -23.92 -9.38
N ILE A 165 2.80 -24.91 -9.21
CA ILE A 165 3.76 -24.93 -8.09
C ILE A 165 4.75 -23.77 -8.20
N ILE A 166 5.30 -23.49 -9.40
CA ILE A 166 6.21 -22.35 -9.60
C ILE A 166 5.48 -21.04 -9.31
N ASP A 167 4.27 -20.86 -9.87
CA ASP A 167 3.48 -19.64 -9.72
C ASP A 167 3.15 -19.37 -8.23
N ASN A 168 2.69 -20.39 -7.50
CA ASN A 168 2.39 -20.30 -6.06
C ASN A 168 3.65 -20.03 -5.21
N GLN A 169 4.79 -20.64 -5.54
CA GLN A 169 6.03 -20.43 -4.79
C GLN A 169 6.61 -19.03 -5.03
N VAL A 170 6.41 -18.45 -6.23
CA VAL A 170 6.69 -17.02 -6.45
C VAL A 170 5.82 -16.17 -5.52
N GLU A 171 4.50 -16.40 -5.44
CA GLU A 171 3.64 -15.64 -4.52
C GLU A 171 4.06 -15.77 -3.05
N ILE A 172 4.41 -16.97 -2.58
CA ILE A 172 4.90 -17.21 -1.21
C ILE A 172 6.17 -16.39 -0.93
N ALA A 173 7.14 -16.39 -1.84
CA ALA A 173 8.37 -15.60 -1.68
C ALA A 173 8.11 -14.08 -1.71
N LEU A 174 7.09 -13.60 -2.44
CA LEU A 174 6.71 -12.19 -2.48
C LEU A 174 5.89 -11.74 -1.27
N GLN A 175 5.15 -12.65 -0.62
CA GLN A 175 4.54 -12.39 0.68
C GLN A 175 5.61 -12.38 1.78
N GLY A 176 6.55 -13.34 1.74
CA GLY A 176 7.71 -13.44 2.63
C GLY A 176 8.93 -12.63 2.21
N TYR A 177 8.77 -11.50 1.51
CA TYR A 177 9.89 -10.79 0.85
C TYR A 177 11.00 -10.23 1.78
N ARG A 178 10.77 -10.21 3.10
CA ARG A 178 11.76 -9.86 4.13
C ARG A 178 12.30 -11.07 4.91
N ASP A 179 11.83 -12.28 4.60
CA ASP A 179 12.25 -13.54 5.22
C ASP A 179 13.09 -14.35 4.22
N ALA A 180 14.41 -14.32 4.41
CA ALA A 180 15.36 -15.07 3.60
C ALA A 180 15.12 -16.59 3.65
N SER A 181 14.59 -17.14 4.75
CA SER A 181 14.28 -18.57 4.88
C SER A 181 13.04 -18.95 4.09
N ALA A 182 12.02 -18.08 4.04
CA ALA A 182 10.85 -18.26 3.19
C ALA A 182 11.21 -18.20 1.70
N ILE A 183 12.03 -17.22 1.28
CA ILE A 183 12.51 -17.07 -0.09
C ILE A 183 13.32 -18.31 -0.52
N GLN A 184 14.26 -18.76 0.32
CA GLN A 184 15.05 -19.97 0.05
C GLN A 184 14.18 -21.24 -0.02
N SER A 185 13.21 -21.39 0.88
CA SER A 185 12.24 -22.51 0.88
C SER A 185 11.39 -22.54 -0.38
N ALA A 186 10.97 -21.37 -0.90
CA ALA A 186 10.21 -21.28 -2.14
C ALA A 186 11.03 -21.68 -3.38
N ILE A 187 12.30 -21.26 -3.43
CA ILE A 187 13.21 -21.56 -4.54
C ILE A 187 13.62 -23.04 -4.55
N HIS A 188 14.13 -23.54 -3.43
CA HIS A 188 14.77 -24.87 -3.34
C HIS A 188 13.84 -25.98 -2.85
N GLY A 189 12.76 -25.63 -2.14
CA GLY A 189 11.84 -26.58 -1.52
C GLY A 189 12.23 -26.90 -0.06
N GLN A 190 11.53 -27.88 0.51
CA GLN A 190 11.82 -28.42 1.84
C GLN A 190 11.89 -29.95 1.77
N VAL A 191 12.80 -30.55 2.54
CA VAL A 191 13.01 -31.99 2.65
C VAL A 191 12.97 -32.43 4.12
N ASP A 192 12.65 -33.69 4.38
CA ASP A 192 12.77 -34.28 5.71
C ASP A 192 14.22 -34.71 6.02
N ASP A 193 14.47 -35.22 7.24
CA ASP A 193 15.78 -35.70 7.70
C ASP A 193 16.35 -36.87 6.86
N LYS A 194 15.56 -37.46 5.94
CA LYS A 194 15.95 -38.54 5.01
C LYS A 194 16.16 -38.03 3.58
N GLY A 195 15.82 -36.77 3.29
CA GLY A 195 15.85 -36.19 1.95
C GLY A 195 14.55 -36.37 1.15
N GLU A 196 13.45 -36.83 1.74
CA GLU A 196 12.15 -36.89 1.07
C GLU A 196 11.55 -35.48 0.95
N VAL A 197 11.05 -35.11 -0.24
CA VAL A 197 10.55 -33.75 -0.51
C VAL A 197 9.20 -33.51 0.18
N LEU A 198 9.22 -32.73 1.26
CA LEU A 198 8.04 -32.29 2.00
C LEU A 198 7.26 -31.21 1.25
N GLN A 199 7.97 -30.23 0.67
CA GLN A 199 7.37 -29.16 -0.13
C GLN A 199 8.23 -28.91 -1.38
N LYS A 200 7.60 -28.94 -2.55
CA LYS A 200 8.31 -28.79 -3.82
C LYS A 200 8.66 -27.33 -4.12
N GLY A 201 9.95 -27.04 -4.27
CA GLY A 201 10.44 -25.72 -4.67
C GLY A 201 10.41 -25.48 -6.18
N ILE A 202 10.62 -24.24 -6.59
CA ILE A 202 10.70 -23.82 -8.00
C ILE A 202 11.72 -24.65 -8.78
N VAL A 203 12.94 -24.83 -8.24
CA VAL A 203 14.01 -25.62 -8.89
C VAL A 203 13.55 -27.06 -9.17
N GLN A 204 12.94 -27.70 -8.17
CA GLN A 204 12.44 -29.08 -8.28
C GLN A 204 11.24 -29.19 -9.24
N ALA A 205 10.41 -28.15 -9.32
CA ALA A 205 9.28 -28.09 -10.26
C ALA A 205 9.77 -27.91 -11.71
N VAL A 206 10.75 -27.03 -11.94
CA VAL A 206 11.37 -26.83 -13.27
C VAL A 206 12.11 -28.08 -13.74
N ALA A 207 12.83 -28.79 -12.86
CA ALA A 207 13.49 -30.06 -13.22
C ALA A 207 12.50 -31.14 -13.69
N GLU A 208 11.32 -31.23 -13.05
CA GLU A 208 10.24 -32.12 -13.49
C GLU A 208 9.59 -31.64 -14.79
N LEU A 209 9.47 -30.32 -15.03
CA LEU A 209 9.06 -29.79 -16.34
C LEU A 209 10.09 -30.11 -17.44
N ALA A 210 11.39 -30.06 -17.16
CA ALA A 210 12.42 -30.46 -18.12
C ALA A 210 12.28 -31.94 -18.50
N ARG A 211 12.11 -32.82 -17.50
CA ARG A 211 11.87 -34.26 -17.69
C ARG A 211 10.57 -34.54 -18.44
N LEU A 212 9.48 -33.82 -18.14
CA LEU A 212 8.17 -34.00 -18.78
C LEU A 212 8.13 -33.46 -20.21
N ASN A 213 8.85 -32.40 -20.52
CA ASN A 213 8.88 -31.81 -21.87
C ASN A 213 9.97 -32.41 -22.77
N GLY A 214 11.03 -32.99 -22.20
CA GLY A 214 12.21 -33.45 -22.95
C GLY A 214 13.16 -32.32 -23.30
N TRP A 215 13.31 -31.34 -22.41
CA TRP A 215 14.28 -30.25 -22.57
C TRP A 215 15.72 -30.76 -22.45
N ASP A 216 16.63 -30.14 -23.20
CA ASP A 216 18.06 -30.33 -23.00
C ASP A 216 18.56 -29.52 -21.79
N GLU A 217 19.77 -29.82 -21.31
CA GLU A 217 20.32 -29.15 -20.12
C GLU A 217 20.48 -27.62 -20.29
N PRO A 218 20.90 -27.08 -21.45
CA PRO A 218 20.87 -25.63 -21.70
C PRO A 218 19.47 -25.00 -21.55
N THR A 219 18.42 -25.63 -22.09
CA THR A 219 17.04 -25.13 -21.96
C THR A 219 16.55 -25.27 -20.52
N HIS A 220 16.84 -26.39 -19.85
CA HIS A 220 16.52 -26.62 -18.44
C HIS A 220 17.11 -25.52 -17.55
N LEU A 221 18.41 -25.28 -17.63
CA LEU A 221 19.10 -24.24 -16.86
C LEU A 221 18.60 -22.83 -17.20
N GLN A 222 18.23 -22.56 -18.47
CA GLN A 222 17.62 -21.29 -18.87
C GLN A 222 16.24 -21.08 -18.22
N GLN A 223 15.35 -22.08 -18.24
CA GLN A 223 14.03 -21.96 -17.59
C GLN A 223 14.15 -21.90 -16.07
N GLN A 224 15.11 -22.61 -15.46
CA GLN A 224 15.38 -22.54 -14.02
C GLN A 224 15.81 -21.13 -13.63
N ARG A 225 16.82 -20.57 -14.32
CA ARG A 225 17.28 -19.19 -14.11
C ARG A 225 16.16 -18.17 -14.32
N LYS A 226 15.29 -18.37 -15.32
CA LYS A 226 14.13 -17.51 -15.55
C LYS A 226 13.15 -17.52 -14.36
N ALA A 227 12.78 -18.70 -13.86
CA ALA A 227 11.84 -18.83 -12.74
C ALA A 227 12.42 -18.30 -11.41
N VAL A 228 13.69 -18.58 -11.12
CA VAL A 228 14.41 -18.05 -9.95
C VAL A 228 14.56 -16.52 -10.05
N SER A 229 14.84 -15.99 -11.24
CA SER A 229 14.88 -14.55 -11.50
C SER A 229 13.56 -13.84 -11.22
N GLN A 230 12.40 -14.48 -11.48
CA GLN A 230 11.09 -13.89 -11.16
C GLN A 230 10.91 -13.67 -9.66
N VAL A 231 11.39 -14.61 -8.82
CA VAL A 231 11.40 -14.44 -7.34
C VAL A 231 12.27 -13.26 -6.94
N HIS A 232 13.57 -13.28 -7.28
CA HIS A 232 14.47 -12.21 -6.85
C HIS A 232 14.08 -10.85 -7.43
N ALA A 233 13.53 -10.80 -8.65
CA ALA A 233 13.05 -9.56 -9.23
C ALA A 233 11.85 -8.96 -8.50
N GLY A 234 10.84 -9.79 -8.15
CA GLY A 234 9.71 -9.30 -7.39
C GLY A 234 10.08 -8.92 -5.96
N VAL A 235 10.97 -9.67 -5.28
CA VAL A 235 11.47 -9.32 -3.95
C VAL A 235 12.25 -7.99 -3.99
N ALA A 236 13.16 -7.82 -4.95
CA ALA A 236 13.90 -6.57 -5.11
C ALA A 236 12.97 -5.37 -5.40
N SER A 237 11.88 -5.57 -6.14
CA SER A 237 10.85 -4.54 -6.31
C SER A 237 10.09 -4.23 -5.03
N ARG A 238 9.71 -5.24 -4.22
CA ARG A 238 9.05 -5.01 -2.92
C ARG A 238 9.95 -4.30 -1.92
N LEU A 239 11.25 -4.62 -1.89
CA LEU A 239 12.24 -3.91 -1.08
C LEU A 239 12.45 -2.47 -1.56
N LEU A 240 12.34 -2.21 -2.88
CA LEU A 240 12.52 -0.86 -3.45
C LEU A 240 11.40 0.11 -3.04
N ASP A 241 10.18 -0.40 -2.82
CA ASP A 241 9.07 0.39 -2.29
C ASP A 241 9.29 0.82 -0.81
N ASP A 242 10.18 0.12 -0.07
CA ASP A 242 10.48 0.32 1.35
C ASP A 242 11.83 1.04 1.62
N ASP A 243 12.96 0.45 1.20
CA ASP A 243 14.32 1.00 1.29
C ASP A 243 15.08 0.69 -0.03
N PRO A 244 15.30 1.69 -0.89
CA PRO A 244 16.13 1.55 -2.10
C PRO A 244 17.55 1.02 -1.83
N ALA A 245 18.11 1.24 -0.63
CA ALA A 245 19.42 0.71 -0.27
C ALA A 245 19.35 -0.78 0.09
N GLU A 246 18.27 -1.26 0.69
CA GLU A 246 18.01 -2.70 0.92
C GLU A 246 17.76 -3.42 -0.40
N ALA A 247 16.98 -2.82 -1.30
CA ALA A 247 16.79 -3.32 -2.66
C ALA A 247 18.11 -3.45 -3.43
N ASN A 248 19.03 -2.47 -3.31
CA ASN A 248 20.34 -2.54 -3.94
C ASN A 248 21.20 -3.67 -3.34
N ARG A 249 21.29 -3.76 -2.00
CA ARG A 249 22.02 -4.85 -1.31
C ARG A 249 21.50 -6.23 -1.71
N TYR A 250 20.18 -6.39 -1.83
CA TYR A 250 19.54 -7.63 -2.24
C TYR A 250 19.83 -7.97 -3.71
N LEU A 251 19.75 -6.98 -4.62
CA LEU A 251 20.14 -7.18 -6.02
C LEU A 251 21.62 -7.55 -6.15
N ASP A 252 22.52 -6.87 -5.43
CA ASP A 252 23.95 -7.14 -5.46
C ASP A 252 24.27 -8.59 -5.06
N ALA A 253 23.55 -9.11 -4.06
CA ALA A 253 23.69 -10.49 -3.57
C ALA A 253 23.10 -11.56 -4.50
N HIS A 254 22.01 -11.26 -5.22
CA HIS A 254 21.24 -12.27 -5.96
C HIS A 254 21.29 -12.15 -7.50
N GLN A 255 21.85 -11.08 -8.06
CA GLN A 255 21.99 -10.89 -9.52
C GLN A 255 22.67 -12.08 -10.25
N ALA A 256 23.52 -12.83 -9.55
CA ALA A 256 24.19 -14.03 -10.07
C ALA A 256 23.21 -15.16 -10.45
N ASP A 257 22.01 -15.21 -9.86
CA ASP A 257 20.97 -16.21 -10.10
C ASP A 257 19.86 -15.71 -11.05
N MET A 258 19.91 -14.44 -11.45
CA MET A 258 18.88 -13.76 -12.23
C MET A 258 19.11 -13.79 -13.75
N THR A 259 18.15 -13.32 -14.54
CA THR A 259 18.37 -12.98 -15.95
C THR A 259 18.94 -11.57 -16.08
N ALA A 260 19.82 -11.33 -17.06
CA ALA A 260 20.38 -10.00 -17.32
C ALA A 260 19.28 -8.94 -17.56
N GLY A 261 18.21 -9.28 -18.26
CA GLY A 261 17.08 -8.36 -18.52
C GLY A 261 16.28 -7.98 -17.26
N ASP A 262 16.27 -8.82 -16.23
CA ASP A 262 15.69 -8.48 -14.93
C ASP A 262 16.64 -7.58 -14.12
N VAL A 263 17.93 -7.92 -14.09
CA VAL A 263 18.98 -7.10 -13.44
C VAL A 263 19.05 -5.71 -14.05
N ASP A 264 18.98 -5.58 -15.38
CA ASP A 264 18.95 -4.30 -16.11
C ASP A 264 17.67 -3.50 -15.86
N ARG A 265 16.52 -4.16 -15.64
CA ARG A 265 15.27 -3.49 -15.29
C ARG A 265 15.33 -2.94 -13.87
N LEU A 266 15.83 -3.74 -12.91
CA LEU A 266 15.98 -3.32 -11.52
C LEU A 266 17.01 -2.21 -11.38
N ASN A 267 18.18 -2.31 -12.00
CA ASN A 267 19.21 -1.25 -11.96
C ASN A 267 18.65 0.11 -12.41
N ARG A 268 17.79 0.13 -13.44
CA ARG A 268 17.12 1.37 -13.91
C ARG A 268 16.08 1.95 -12.95
N SER A 269 15.58 1.15 -12.01
CA SER A 269 14.59 1.57 -11.00
C SER A 269 15.23 1.89 -9.65
N ILE A 270 16.17 1.06 -9.20
CA ILE A 270 16.86 1.16 -7.91
C ILE A 270 17.84 2.33 -7.90
N ARG A 271 18.70 2.49 -8.92
CA ARG A 271 19.75 3.53 -8.89
C ARG A 271 19.20 4.96 -8.74
N PRO A 272 18.16 5.40 -9.49
CA PRO A 272 17.59 6.74 -9.30
C PRO A 272 16.91 6.92 -7.94
N ALA A 273 16.29 5.87 -7.39
CA ALA A 273 15.65 5.90 -6.08
C ALA A 273 16.69 5.96 -4.94
N LEU A 274 17.79 5.21 -5.06
CA LEU A 274 18.92 5.25 -4.13
C LEU A 274 19.63 6.61 -4.16
N ALA A 275 19.96 7.14 -5.33
CA ALA A 275 20.56 8.47 -5.47
C ALA A 275 19.62 9.57 -4.94
N ARG A 276 18.30 9.41 -5.08
CA ARG A 276 17.33 10.30 -4.43
C ARG A 276 17.32 10.16 -2.90
N SER A 277 17.32 8.94 -2.37
CA SER A 277 17.37 8.67 -0.92
C SER A 277 18.60 9.29 -0.28
N GLU A 278 19.80 9.01 -0.81
CA GLU A 278 21.04 9.55 -0.26
C GLU A 278 21.17 11.06 -0.53
N GLY A 279 20.74 11.55 -1.68
CA GLY A 279 20.69 12.99 -1.97
C GLY A 279 19.82 13.78 -0.98
N LEU A 280 18.66 13.23 -0.58
CA LEU A 280 17.82 13.84 0.46
C LEU A 280 18.53 13.84 1.82
N LYS A 281 19.14 12.73 2.24
CA LYS A 281 19.90 12.63 3.50
C LYS A 281 21.08 13.61 3.54
N LEU A 282 21.84 13.72 2.44
CA LEU A 282 22.97 14.65 2.32
C LEU A 282 22.50 16.11 2.33
N GLY A 283 21.41 16.43 1.63
CA GLY A 283 20.81 17.77 1.68
C GLY A 283 20.33 18.15 3.08
N GLU A 284 19.68 17.22 3.78
CA GLU A 284 19.21 17.40 5.16
C GLU A 284 20.37 17.55 6.15
N ALA A 285 21.46 16.79 5.99
CA ALA A 285 22.67 16.92 6.80
C ALA A 285 23.33 18.29 6.60
N ILE A 286 23.55 18.71 5.35
CA ILE A 286 24.16 20.00 5.02
C ILE A 286 23.31 21.17 5.55
N PHE A 287 21.98 21.08 5.43
CA PHE A 287 21.05 22.07 5.97
C PHE A 287 21.04 22.09 7.52
N SER A 288 20.95 20.92 8.15
CA SER A 288 21.01 20.79 9.60
C SER A 288 22.34 21.35 10.14
N GLU A 289 23.49 20.97 9.60
CA GLU A 289 24.80 21.55 9.93
C GLU A 289 24.84 23.08 9.77
N GLY A 290 24.18 23.61 8.72
CA GLY A 290 24.08 25.04 8.45
C GLY A 290 23.21 25.80 9.46
N SER A 291 22.40 25.10 10.26
CA SER A 291 21.54 25.70 11.27
C SER A 291 22.35 26.25 12.44
N LEU A 292 21.90 27.39 12.97
CA LEU A 292 22.46 28.02 14.17
C LEU A 292 22.21 27.16 15.42
N LEU A 293 22.91 27.43 16.53
CA LEU A 293 22.55 26.84 17.82
C LEU A 293 21.16 27.31 18.27
N PRO A 294 20.24 26.41 18.64
CA PRO A 294 18.96 26.76 19.25
C PRO A 294 19.07 27.65 20.49
N THR A 295 18.25 28.70 20.53
CA THR A 295 18.17 29.68 21.63
C THR A 295 16.81 29.63 22.37
N SER A 296 15.78 29.07 21.73
CA SER A 296 14.48 28.73 22.33
C SER A 296 14.48 27.30 22.87
N PHE A 297 13.50 26.95 23.71
CA PHE A 297 13.29 25.56 24.12
C PHE A 297 12.84 24.68 22.94
N ASP A 298 11.92 25.17 22.10
CA ASP A 298 11.24 24.36 21.09
C ASP A 298 12.17 23.96 19.92
N ASP A 299 13.07 24.87 19.53
CA ASP A 299 14.15 24.54 18.58
C ASP A 299 15.20 23.60 19.23
N ALA A 300 15.48 23.78 20.53
CA ALA A 300 16.50 23.00 21.24
C ALA A 300 16.07 21.55 21.51
N VAL A 301 14.82 21.34 21.92
CA VAL A 301 14.26 19.99 22.11
C VAL A 301 14.14 19.25 20.79
N SER A 302 13.84 19.96 19.69
CA SER A 302 13.86 19.37 18.34
C SER A 302 15.25 18.86 17.96
N MET A 303 16.32 19.59 18.29
CA MET A 303 17.70 19.13 18.05
C MET A 303 18.11 17.98 19.00
N VAL A 304 17.77 18.03 20.29
CA VAL A 304 18.03 16.90 21.21
C VAL A 304 17.30 15.64 20.78
N LEU A 305 16.03 15.74 20.36
CA LEU A 305 15.25 14.60 19.89
C LEU A 305 15.79 13.96 18.59
N LYS A 306 16.56 14.71 17.76
CA LYS A 306 17.36 14.12 16.67
C LYS A 306 18.52 13.26 17.19
N PHE A 307 19.17 13.64 18.30
CA PHE A 307 20.25 12.85 18.91
C PHE A 307 19.77 11.65 19.75
N GLU A 308 18.59 11.75 20.36
CA GLU A 308 18.01 10.77 21.29
C GLU A 308 16.93 9.87 20.63
N GLY A 309 16.83 9.90 19.30
CA GLY A 309 15.73 9.31 18.53
C GLY A 309 15.75 7.78 18.50
N GLY A 310 14.65 7.17 18.94
CA GLY A 310 14.41 5.72 18.86
C GLY A 310 13.62 5.16 20.04
N TYR A 311 13.21 3.90 19.92
CA TYR A 311 12.71 3.07 21.02
C TYR A 311 13.63 1.86 21.19
N LEU A 312 14.14 1.67 22.41
CA LEU A 312 14.92 0.51 22.82
C LEU A 312 14.15 -0.24 23.91
N ARG A 313 14.02 -1.56 23.75
CA ARG A 313 13.36 -2.43 24.73
C ARG A 313 14.17 -2.60 26.01
N ASP A 314 15.49 -2.49 25.91
CA ASP A 314 16.43 -2.30 27.03
C ASP A 314 17.61 -1.43 26.56
N ASP A 315 17.94 -0.39 27.33
CA ASP A 315 19.13 0.45 27.14
C ASP A 315 20.17 0.08 28.20
N ALA A 316 21.05 -0.87 27.87
CA ALA A 316 22.19 -1.29 28.70
C ALA A 316 21.81 -1.60 30.17
N GLY A 317 20.69 -2.32 30.38
CA GLY A 317 20.17 -2.68 31.70
C GLY A 317 19.34 -1.59 32.40
N LYS A 318 18.98 -0.49 31.72
CA LYS A 318 18.10 0.58 32.25
C LYS A 318 16.61 0.36 31.92
N GLY A 319 16.25 -0.73 31.23
CA GLY A 319 14.90 -1.03 30.80
C GLY A 319 14.46 -0.24 29.56
N GLU A 320 13.14 -0.22 29.30
CA GLU A 320 12.55 0.48 28.16
C GLU A 320 13.01 1.95 28.11
N THR A 321 13.42 2.40 26.92
CA THR A 321 13.89 3.76 26.64
C THR A 321 13.29 4.26 25.33
N HIS A 322 12.74 5.48 25.35
CA HIS A 322 12.09 6.09 24.18
C HIS A 322 12.42 7.58 24.18
N TYR A 323 12.88 8.12 23.04
CA TYR A 323 13.30 9.53 22.93
C TYR A 323 14.38 9.93 23.96
N GLY A 324 15.31 9.02 24.31
CA GLY A 324 16.34 9.18 25.34
C GLY A 324 15.85 9.07 26.80
N ILE A 325 14.53 9.05 27.02
CA ILE A 325 13.95 8.93 28.36
C ILE A 325 13.85 7.45 28.72
N ASN A 326 14.65 7.02 29.70
CA ASN A 326 14.73 5.62 30.17
C ASN A 326 13.87 5.39 31.42
N LYS A 327 13.32 4.18 31.55
CA LYS A 327 12.41 3.78 32.64
C LYS A 327 13.05 3.79 34.02
N THR A 328 14.35 3.50 34.13
CA THR A 328 15.07 3.48 35.42
C THR A 328 15.20 4.87 36.04
N ALA A 329 15.50 5.89 35.23
CA ALA A 329 15.57 7.28 35.70
C ALA A 329 14.19 7.97 35.79
N ASN A 330 13.17 7.40 35.13
CA ASN A 330 11.81 7.95 35.05
C ASN A 330 10.77 6.84 35.35
N PRO A 331 10.77 6.23 36.55
CA PRO A 331 9.92 5.08 36.87
C PRO A 331 8.43 5.43 36.83
N ASP A 332 8.09 6.71 36.99
CA ASP A 332 6.76 7.29 36.91
C ASP A 332 6.20 7.40 35.48
N VAL A 333 7.06 7.35 34.45
CA VAL A 333 6.66 7.58 33.06
C VAL A 333 6.37 6.27 32.33
N ASP A 334 5.26 6.21 31.59
CA ASP A 334 5.04 5.17 30.58
C ASP A 334 5.90 5.46 29.34
N ILE A 335 7.05 4.77 29.26
CA ILE A 335 8.03 4.92 28.17
C ILE A 335 7.52 4.29 26.88
N ARG A 336 6.78 3.19 26.99
CA ARG A 336 6.26 2.41 25.86
C ARG A 336 5.25 3.21 25.04
N ASN A 337 4.35 3.93 25.73
CA ASN A 337 3.36 4.82 25.11
C ASN A 337 3.76 6.31 25.22
N LEU A 338 5.07 6.59 25.36
CA LEU A 338 5.59 7.95 25.38
C LEU A 338 5.41 8.62 24.01
N THR A 339 4.92 9.86 24.02
CA THR A 339 4.67 10.66 22.82
C THR A 339 5.68 11.80 22.73
N PRO A 340 5.99 12.36 21.55
CA PRO A 340 6.97 13.44 21.45
C PRO A 340 6.60 14.68 22.26
N ALA A 341 5.31 15.01 22.35
CA ALA A 341 4.82 16.11 23.18
C ALA A 341 5.01 15.85 24.69
N LYS A 342 4.78 14.60 25.15
CA LYS A 342 5.04 14.20 26.54
C LYS A 342 6.54 14.18 26.84
N ALA A 343 7.35 13.67 25.91
CA ALA A 343 8.81 13.71 26.01
C ALA A 343 9.34 15.14 26.06
N ALA A 344 8.82 16.04 25.20
CA ALA A 344 9.17 17.46 25.21
C ALA A 344 8.77 18.15 26.53
N ALA A 345 7.58 17.87 27.07
CA ALA A 345 7.18 18.39 28.38
C ALA A 345 8.12 17.93 29.52
N LEU A 346 8.49 16.64 29.53
CA LEU A 346 9.48 16.09 30.46
C LEU A 346 10.88 16.70 30.25
N TYR A 347 11.28 16.94 29.00
CA TYR A 347 12.53 17.62 28.67
C TYR A 347 12.56 19.05 29.18
N LYS A 348 11.44 19.77 29.05
CA LYS A 348 11.30 21.13 29.57
C LYS A 348 11.44 21.14 31.09
N GLU A 349 10.61 20.35 31.78
CA GLU A 349 10.54 20.32 33.24
C GLU A 349 11.85 19.81 33.88
N ARG A 350 12.31 18.61 33.50
CA ARG A 350 13.40 17.89 34.19
C ARG A 350 14.80 18.35 33.80
N TYR A 351 14.94 19.11 32.71
CA TYR A 351 16.25 19.50 32.18
C TYR A 351 16.37 20.99 31.83
N TRP A 352 15.48 21.58 31.01
CA TRP A 352 15.58 23.00 30.61
C TRP A 352 15.28 23.96 31.77
N ASP A 353 14.10 23.82 32.39
CA ASP A 353 13.68 24.59 33.55
C ASP A 353 14.56 24.24 34.76
N ALA A 354 14.94 22.98 34.90
CA ALA A 354 15.82 22.49 35.97
C ALA A 354 17.26 23.05 35.94
N ILE A 355 17.76 23.58 34.83
CA ILE A 355 19.02 24.35 34.77
C ILE A 355 18.81 25.87 34.72
N GLY A 356 17.56 26.34 34.70
CA GLY A 356 17.22 27.76 34.55
C GLY A 356 17.60 28.30 33.17
N ALA A 357 17.44 27.51 32.11
CA ALA A 357 17.96 27.82 30.77
C ALA A 357 17.51 29.18 30.20
N GLU A 358 16.30 29.65 30.51
CA GLU A 358 15.83 30.99 30.12
C GLU A 358 16.64 32.14 30.74
N GLY A 359 17.29 31.91 31.88
CA GLY A 359 18.21 32.87 32.49
C GLY A 359 19.62 32.86 31.90
N LEU A 360 19.94 31.91 31.01
CA LEU A 360 21.27 31.80 30.41
C LEU A 360 21.39 32.63 29.12
N PRO A 361 22.60 33.13 28.78
CA PRO A 361 22.88 33.78 27.50
C PRO A 361 22.45 32.90 26.32
N PRO A 362 21.80 33.43 25.26
CA PRO A 362 21.26 32.61 24.18
C PRO A 362 22.25 31.59 23.57
N ALA A 363 23.50 32.00 23.34
CA ALA A 363 24.54 31.18 22.71
C ALA A 363 24.96 29.91 23.50
N ILE A 364 24.70 29.83 24.81
CA ILE A 364 25.02 28.63 25.61
C ILE A 364 23.82 27.71 25.83
N ARG A 365 22.59 28.14 25.54
CA ARG A 365 21.35 27.44 25.93
C ARG A 365 21.26 26.01 25.41
N MET A 366 21.41 25.78 24.10
CA MET A 366 21.41 24.42 23.52
C MET A 366 22.48 23.53 24.17
N ILE A 367 23.71 24.03 24.33
CA ILE A 367 24.83 23.23 24.89
C ILE A 367 24.56 22.91 26.37
N ALA A 368 24.06 23.88 27.14
CA ALA A 368 23.67 23.71 28.54
C ALA A 368 22.55 22.68 28.71
N PHE A 369 21.53 22.74 27.85
CA PHE A 369 20.42 21.79 27.81
C PHE A 369 20.85 20.38 27.41
N ASP A 370 21.61 20.22 26.32
CA ASP A 370 22.13 18.92 25.89
C ASP A 370 23.09 18.30 26.93
N THR A 371 23.84 19.14 27.65
CA THR A 371 24.63 18.70 28.81
C THR A 371 23.74 18.23 29.96
N ALA A 372 22.62 18.91 30.23
CA ALA A 372 21.66 18.50 31.26
C ALA A 372 20.99 17.17 30.91
N VAL A 373 20.57 16.98 29.66
CA VAL A 373 19.98 15.74 29.17
C VAL A 373 20.95 14.58 29.32
N ASN A 374 22.17 14.72 28.80
CA ASN A 374 23.12 13.61 28.76
C ASN A 374 23.78 13.29 30.13
N MET A 375 24.01 14.30 30.98
CA MET A 375 24.76 14.14 32.25
C MET A 375 23.92 14.36 33.52
N GLY A 376 22.63 14.67 33.37
CA GLY A 376 21.74 15.09 34.44
C GLY A 376 21.90 16.58 34.80
N ALA A 377 20.79 17.28 35.03
CA ALA A 377 20.76 18.70 35.36
C ALA A 377 21.67 19.09 36.54
N GLY A 378 21.83 18.21 37.53
CA GLY A 378 22.73 18.42 38.68
C GLY A 378 24.22 18.45 38.33
N ALA A 379 24.65 17.76 37.27
CA ALA A 379 26.01 17.86 36.74
C ALA A 379 26.14 19.09 35.81
N ALA A 380 25.16 19.32 34.95
CA ALA A 380 25.15 20.45 34.03
C ALA A 380 25.23 21.80 34.76
N ARG A 381 24.44 22.03 35.82
CA ARG A 381 24.52 23.26 36.62
C ARG A 381 25.93 23.57 37.15
N LYS A 382 26.74 22.54 37.46
CA LYS A 382 28.14 22.73 37.85
C LYS A 382 29.00 23.16 36.67
N LEU A 383 28.91 22.45 35.53
CA LEU A 383 29.70 22.79 34.34
C LEU A 383 29.33 24.15 33.75
N ILE A 384 28.05 24.56 33.81
CA ILE A 384 27.57 25.88 33.38
C ILE A 384 28.14 26.99 34.28
N ALA A 385 28.20 26.77 35.59
CA ALA A 385 28.85 27.70 36.52
C ALA A 385 30.37 27.75 36.32
N GLU A 386 31.02 26.60 36.13
CA GLU A 386 32.46 26.47 35.83
C GLU A 386 32.84 27.08 34.46
N SER A 387 31.90 27.16 33.50
CA SER A 387 32.09 27.84 32.22
C SER A 387 31.84 29.36 32.28
N GLY A 388 31.15 29.86 33.30
CA GLY A 388 30.84 31.29 33.43
C GLY A 388 29.94 31.85 32.31
N GLY A 389 29.21 30.98 31.59
CA GLY A 389 28.40 31.37 30.43
C GLY A 389 29.10 31.26 29.08
N ASP A 390 30.39 30.87 29.04
CA ASP A 390 31.12 30.59 27.80
C ASP A 390 30.73 29.21 27.21
N PRO A 391 30.24 29.13 25.96
CA PRO A 391 29.83 27.89 25.30
C PRO A 391 31.00 26.99 24.88
N VAL A 392 32.13 27.56 24.43
CA VAL A 392 33.34 26.81 24.06
C VAL A 392 33.93 26.14 25.29
N ARG A 393 34.01 26.90 26.40
CA ARG A 393 34.48 26.40 27.69
C ARG A 393 33.56 25.33 28.27
N LEU A 394 32.23 25.45 28.10
CA LEU A 394 31.30 24.39 28.50
C LEU A 394 31.53 23.10 27.71
N LEU A 395 31.73 23.17 26.40
CA LEU A 395 32.06 22.01 25.57
C LEU A 395 33.39 21.36 26.01
N ASN A 396 34.43 22.16 26.26
CA ASN A 396 35.72 21.68 26.76
C ASN A 396 35.60 20.98 28.14
N LEU A 397 34.83 21.56 29.07
CA LEU A 397 34.57 20.98 30.40
C LEU A 397 33.78 19.66 30.32
N ARG A 398 32.84 19.57 29.38
CA ARG A 398 32.02 18.38 29.11
C ARG A 398 32.85 17.24 28.49
N GLU A 399 33.67 17.55 27.50
CA GLU A 399 34.61 16.61 26.87
C GLU A 399 35.62 16.05 27.88
N ALA A 400 36.22 16.93 28.69
CA ALA A 400 37.10 16.51 29.79
C ALA A 400 36.36 15.67 30.85
N ARG A 401 35.04 15.80 31.00
CA ARG A 401 34.22 14.95 31.88
C ARG A 401 33.95 13.57 31.26
N TYR A 402 33.69 13.46 29.96
CA TYR A 402 33.60 12.16 29.27
C TYR A 402 34.91 11.36 29.40
N ALA A 403 36.07 11.99 29.15
CA ALA A 403 37.38 11.35 29.30
C ALA A 403 37.64 10.82 30.73
N ARG A 404 37.18 11.56 31.76
CA ARG A 404 37.22 11.14 33.18
C ARG A 404 36.21 10.04 33.55
N LEU A 405 35.23 9.74 32.71
CA LEU A 405 34.32 8.61 32.89
C LEU A 405 34.87 7.37 32.18
N ALA A 406 35.29 7.51 30.92
CA ALA A 406 35.92 6.47 30.13
C ALA A 406 37.17 5.88 30.82
N SER A 407 38.02 6.72 31.41
CA SER A 407 39.21 6.25 32.16
C SER A 407 38.91 5.56 33.50
N LYS A 408 37.69 5.70 34.05
CA LYS A 408 37.28 5.07 35.32
C LYS A 408 36.50 3.78 35.14
N GLU A 409 35.64 3.73 34.13
CA GLU A 409 34.76 2.59 33.84
C GLU A 409 34.87 2.19 32.36
N PRO A 410 36.07 1.84 31.84
CA PRO A 410 36.30 1.60 30.41
C PRO A 410 35.43 0.47 29.84
N GLY A 411 35.16 -0.58 30.62
CA GLY A 411 34.25 -1.67 30.22
C GLY A 411 32.77 -1.26 30.15
N ARG A 412 32.39 -0.11 30.72
CA ARG A 412 31.03 0.46 30.64
C ARG A 412 30.92 1.52 29.54
N PHE A 413 32.01 2.21 29.24
CA PHE A 413 32.09 3.30 28.27
C PHE A 413 33.08 2.93 27.15
N GLY A 414 32.80 1.82 26.45
CA GLY A 414 33.62 1.34 25.34
C GLY A 414 33.62 2.27 24.11
N GLU A 415 34.45 1.94 23.12
CA GLU A 415 34.78 2.80 21.98
C GLU A 415 33.56 3.37 21.25
N GLY A 416 32.53 2.56 20.97
CA GLY A 416 31.30 3.04 20.30
C GLY A 416 30.55 4.13 21.08
N ILE A 417 30.56 4.10 22.42
CA ILE A 417 29.96 5.14 23.26
C ILE A 417 30.83 6.39 23.24
N GLN A 418 32.16 6.24 23.30
CA GLN A 418 33.09 7.37 23.20
C GLN A 418 33.00 8.06 21.83
N GLN A 419 32.85 7.30 20.74
CA GLN A 419 32.65 7.84 19.39
C GLN A 419 31.31 8.60 19.29
N ALA A 420 30.22 8.07 19.87
CA ALA A 420 28.94 8.78 19.91
C ALA A 420 29.03 10.12 20.69
N TRP A 421 29.76 10.14 21.81
CA TRP A 421 30.04 11.38 22.55
C TRP A 421 30.90 12.36 21.75
N ALA A 422 31.95 11.90 21.08
CA ALA A 422 32.83 12.72 20.25
C ALA A 422 32.07 13.35 19.08
N ASN A 423 31.26 12.56 18.36
CA ASN A 423 30.42 13.03 17.27
C ASN A 423 29.47 14.16 17.73
N ARG A 424 28.78 13.98 18.87
CA ARG A 424 27.84 14.98 19.40
C ARG A 424 28.54 16.26 19.88
N ILE A 425 29.76 16.17 20.42
CA ILE A 425 30.59 17.35 20.72
C ILE A 425 31.01 18.05 19.42
N ALA A 426 31.42 17.31 18.38
CA ALA A 426 31.79 17.89 17.10
C ALA A 426 30.62 18.65 16.44
N THR A 427 29.42 18.06 16.41
CA THR A 427 28.20 18.72 15.92
C THR A 427 27.90 20.02 16.68
N LEU A 428 27.95 20.01 18.02
CA LEU A 428 27.73 21.22 18.82
C LEU A 428 28.81 22.30 18.59
N ARG A 429 30.07 21.90 18.41
CA ARG A 429 31.16 22.84 18.02
C ARG A 429 30.92 23.44 16.64
N GLN A 430 30.42 22.65 15.69
CA GLN A 430 30.12 23.11 14.32
C GLN A 430 28.97 24.13 14.30
N HIS A 431 27.84 23.85 14.97
CA HIS A 431 26.75 24.82 15.11
C HIS A 431 27.19 26.11 15.80
N LEU A 432 28.06 26.02 16.81
CA LEU A 432 28.62 27.19 17.51
C LEU A 432 29.46 28.05 16.55
N ALA A 433 30.42 27.45 15.86
CA ALA A 433 31.27 28.16 14.89
C ALA A 433 30.45 28.74 13.71
N ASN A 434 29.38 28.07 13.29
CA ASN A 434 28.46 28.59 12.27
C ASN A 434 27.65 29.79 12.78
N SER A 435 27.31 29.80 14.07
CA SER A 435 26.65 30.93 14.74
C SER A 435 27.55 32.16 14.93
N GLU A 436 28.86 31.95 14.99
CA GLU A 436 29.86 33.03 15.04
C GLU A 436 30.22 33.59 13.64
N ASN A 437 30.28 32.72 12.62
CA ASN A 437 30.77 33.09 11.28
C ASN A 437 29.68 33.50 10.26
N GLY A 438 28.41 33.14 10.49
CA GLY A 438 27.22 33.59 9.72
C GLY A 438 27.12 33.18 8.24
N THR A 439 28.22 32.74 7.63
CA THR A 439 28.33 32.39 6.21
C THR A 439 27.83 30.98 5.90
N PHE A 440 28.08 30.01 6.79
CA PHE A 440 27.68 28.60 6.63
C PHE A 440 26.17 28.35 6.73
N SER A 441 25.44 29.28 7.37
CA SER A 441 23.98 29.35 7.46
C SER A 441 23.30 30.01 6.26
N SER A 442 24.07 30.58 5.32
CA SER A 442 23.52 31.13 4.08
C SER A 442 23.19 30.03 3.07
N LEU A 443 22.15 30.23 2.25
CA LEU A 443 21.82 29.31 1.16
C LEU A 443 23.01 29.08 0.22
N THR A 444 23.80 30.12 -0.08
CA THR A 444 25.02 30.02 -0.88
C THR A 444 26.07 29.12 -0.24
N GLY A 445 26.30 29.25 1.07
CA GLY A 445 27.24 28.40 1.82
C GLY A 445 26.80 26.94 1.93
N MET A 446 25.49 26.69 1.99
CA MET A 446 24.93 25.33 1.96
C MET A 446 25.03 24.70 0.55
N LEU A 447 24.68 25.44 -0.50
CA LEU A 447 24.81 24.97 -1.88
C LEU A 447 26.27 24.70 -2.28
N GLY A 448 27.21 25.52 -1.79
CA GLY A 448 28.66 25.30 -1.99
C GLY A 448 29.23 24.09 -1.25
N ARG A 449 28.63 23.69 -0.12
CA ARG A 449 28.93 22.37 0.51
C ARG A 449 28.36 21.22 -0.31
N ALA A 450 27.16 21.37 -0.88
CA ALA A 450 26.56 20.34 -1.73
C ALA A 450 27.31 20.12 -3.06
N ASP A 451 28.04 21.13 -3.58
CA ASP A 451 28.95 20.94 -4.73
C ASP A 451 30.05 19.90 -4.50
N LEU A 452 30.41 19.62 -3.25
CA LEU A 452 31.44 18.64 -2.87
C LEU A 452 30.94 17.19 -2.90
N ILE A 453 29.64 16.95 -3.09
CA ILE A 453 29.08 15.60 -3.24
C ILE A 453 29.62 14.98 -4.54
N ALA A 454 30.12 13.74 -4.47
CA ALA A 454 30.81 13.11 -5.62
C ALA A 454 29.84 12.59 -6.70
N ASP A 455 28.64 12.16 -6.31
CA ASP A 455 27.58 11.67 -7.20
C ASP A 455 26.70 12.84 -7.67
N GLU A 456 26.55 13.02 -8.98
CA GLU A 456 25.83 14.16 -9.56
C GLU A 456 24.31 14.11 -9.35
N ASP A 457 23.70 12.93 -9.25
CA ASP A 457 22.25 12.83 -8.98
C ASP A 457 21.96 13.07 -7.50
N GLN A 458 22.78 12.55 -6.59
CA GLN A 458 22.73 12.89 -5.17
C GLN A 458 22.96 14.39 -4.95
N LYS A 459 23.96 14.98 -5.61
CA LYS A 459 24.24 16.43 -5.60
C LYS A 459 23.04 17.25 -6.06
N ARG A 460 22.45 16.88 -7.20
CA ARG A 460 21.28 17.54 -7.79
C ARG A 460 20.07 17.49 -6.86
N VAL A 461 19.81 16.35 -6.21
CA VAL A 461 18.73 16.19 -5.23
C VAL A 461 19.03 16.96 -3.94
N ALA A 462 20.23 16.85 -3.38
CA ALA A 462 20.65 17.57 -2.17
C ALA A 462 20.53 19.08 -2.35
N LYS A 463 21.02 19.62 -3.48
CA LYS A 463 20.90 21.05 -3.82
C LYS A 463 19.47 21.53 -3.99
N GLN A 464 18.53 20.65 -4.34
CA GLN A 464 17.12 21.02 -4.42
C GLN A 464 16.46 20.99 -3.03
N HIS A 465 16.68 19.91 -2.26
CA HIS A 465 16.17 19.77 -0.88
C HIS A 465 16.65 20.92 0.02
N ILE A 466 17.92 21.32 -0.07
CA ILE A 466 18.48 22.47 0.66
C ILE A 466 17.71 23.78 0.38
N LYS A 467 17.27 24.02 -0.85
CA LYS A 467 16.49 25.22 -1.21
C LYS A 467 15.08 25.17 -0.63
N GLU A 468 14.47 23.98 -0.62
CA GLU A 468 13.12 23.74 -0.10
C GLU A 468 13.07 23.85 1.43
N LEU A 469 14.06 23.28 2.13
CA LEU A 469 14.26 23.47 3.56
C LEU A 469 14.52 24.95 3.91
N TYR A 470 15.38 25.63 3.15
CA TYR A 470 15.69 27.04 3.40
C TYR A 470 14.48 27.95 3.15
N SER A 471 13.73 27.77 2.06
CA SER A 471 12.55 28.60 1.79
C SER A 471 11.46 28.39 2.84
N PHE A 472 11.26 27.16 3.32
CA PHE A 472 10.39 26.85 4.45
C PHE A 472 10.85 27.52 5.75
N GLU A 473 12.15 27.48 6.06
CA GLU A 473 12.70 28.11 7.27
C GLU A 473 12.59 29.64 7.23
N GLN A 474 12.80 30.28 6.08
CA GLN A 474 12.58 31.72 5.90
C GLN A 474 11.09 32.09 6.00
N ALA A 475 10.19 31.26 5.47
CA ALA A 475 8.74 31.45 5.61
C ALA A 475 8.30 31.38 7.08
N ARG A 476 8.77 30.37 7.84
CA ARG A 476 8.53 30.26 9.29
C ARG A 476 9.02 31.52 10.03
N LYS A 477 10.27 31.92 9.82
CA LYS A 477 10.86 33.11 10.47
C LYS A 477 10.06 34.39 10.17
N LYS A 478 9.52 34.51 8.95
CA LYS A 478 8.63 35.62 8.59
C LYS A 478 7.29 35.54 9.33
N GLU A 479 6.61 34.40 9.34
CA GLU A 479 5.32 34.23 10.03
C GLU A 479 5.43 34.48 11.54
N GLU A 480 6.52 34.02 12.16
CA GLU A 480 6.85 34.29 13.56
C GLU A 480 7.09 35.79 13.83
N TYR A 481 7.84 36.47 12.95
CA TYR A 481 8.07 37.92 13.07
C TYR A 481 6.81 38.75 12.82
N ASP A 482 6.03 38.44 11.78
CA ASP A 482 4.77 39.12 11.48
C ASP A 482 3.77 38.97 12.65
N SER A 483 3.71 37.77 13.25
CA SER A 483 2.88 37.49 14.44
C SER A 483 3.36 38.24 15.69
N LEU A 484 4.67 38.35 15.88
CA LEU A 484 5.29 39.17 16.93
C LEU A 484 4.95 40.66 16.73
N PHE A 485 5.10 41.17 15.50
CA PHE A 485 4.82 42.57 15.18
C PHE A 485 3.34 42.91 15.36
N LEU A 486 2.41 42.08 14.89
CA LEU A 486 0.97 42.30 15.09
C LEU A 486 0.58 42.29 16.58
N ARG A 487 1.12 41.36 17.38
CA ARG A 487 0.90 41.32 18.84
C ARG A 487 1.44 42.57 19.54
N THR A 488 2.67 42.97 19.22
CA THR A 488 3.32 44.14 19.85
C THR A 488 2.69 45.46 19.39
N GLN A 489 2.24 45.56 18.14
CA GLN A 489 1.46 46.69 17.61
C GLN A 489 0.13 46.87 18.37
N GLY A 490 -0.59 45.77 18.63
CA GLY A 490 -1.83 45.80 19.43
C GLY A 490 -1.61 46.33 20.85
N ILE A 491 -0.48 46.00 21.49
CA ILE A 491 -0.08 46.56 22.79
C ILE A 491 0.31 48.04 22.66
N ALA A 492 1.14 48.37 21.66
CA ALA A 492 1.67 49.72 21.46
C ALA A 492 0.59 50.78 21.25
N TYR A 493 -0.45 50.43 20.49
CA TYR A 493 -1.49 51.36 20.06
C TYR A 493 -2.77 51.32 20.92
N ALA A 494 -2.85 50.42 21.92
CA ALA A 494 -3.97 50.38 22.86
C ALA A 494 -4.13 51.65 23.70
N ARG A 495 -3.05 52.42 23.90
CA ARG A 495 -3.05 53.71 24.61
C ARG A 495 -1.84 54.58 24.21
N PRO A 496 -1.89 55.92 24.36
CA PRO A 496 -0.72 56.77 24.18
C PRO A 496 0.46 56.32 25.05
N GLY A 497 1.60 56.01 24.41
CA GLY A 497 2.79 55.49 25.09
C GLY A 497 2.73 54.00 25.47
N GLY A 498 1.72 53.25 25.03
CA GLY A 498 1.52 51.82 25.34
C GLY A 498 2.64 50.90 24.86
N TRP A 499 3.54 51.35 23.97
CA TRP A 499 4.73 50.59 23.59
C TRP A 499 5.65 50.25 24.77
N LYS A 500 5.56 51.01 25.87
CA LYS A 500 6.28 50.74 27.13
C LYS A 500 5.74 49.52 27.88
N ASP A 501 4.57 49.03 27.53
CA ASP A 501 3.94 47.84 28.11
C ASP A 501 4.31 46.55 27.36
N ILE A 502 5.09 46.64 26.28
CA ILE A 502 5.61 45.48 25.54
C ILE A 502 6.69 44.79 26.39
N ALA A 503 6.65 43.45 26.43
CA ALA A 503 7.64 42.66 27.15
C ALA A 503 9.07 42.91 26.62
N PRO A 504 10.11 43.01 27.47
CA PRO A 504 11.49 43.27 27.03
C PRO A 504 12.05 42.23 26.04
N SER A 505 11.57 40.99 26.08
CA SER A 505 11.84 39.93 25.09
C SER A 505 11.37 40.33 23.70
N ASP A 506 10.07 40.61 23.60
CA ASP A 506 9.36 40.93 22.37
C ASP A 506 9.88 42.25 21.79
N TRP A 507 10.15 43.24 22.66
CA TRP A 507 10.78 44.50 22.28
C TRP A 507 12.22 44.31 21.76
N GLY A 508 12.99 43.41 22.36
CA GLY A 508 14.36 43.09 21.91
C GLY A 508 14.41 42.41 20.54
N ALA A 509 13.37 41.65 20.18
CA ALA A 509 13.27 40.89 18.94
C ALA A 509 12.77 41.70 17.73
N LEU A 510 12.19 42.89 17.93
CA LEU A 510 11.77 43.78 16.84
C LEU A 510 12.93 44.49 16.16
N THR A 511 12.80 44.82 14.87
CA THR A 511 13.77 45.68 14.15
C THR A 511 13.89 47.06 14.81
N PRO A 512 15.01 47.80 14.63
CA PRO A 512 15.11 49.19 15.03
C PRO A 512 14.00 50.06 14.42
N GLU A 513 13.65 49.80 13.16
CA GLU A 513 12.64 50.52 12.39
C GLU A 513 11.23 50.28 12.95
N ASP A 514 10.87 49.04 13.24
CA ASP A 514 9.56 48.71 13.82
C ASP A 514 9.43 49.22 15.26
N ARG A 515 10.52 49.20 16.04
CA ARG A 515 10.53 49.87 17.36
C ARG A 515 10.28 51.36 17.24
N ALA A 516 10.89 52.05 16.26
CA ALA A 516 10.62 53.47 16.03
C ALA A 516 9.15 53.71 15.60
N ARG A 517 8.58 52.85 14.75
CA ARG A 517 7.15 52.88 14.34
C ARG A 517 6.20 52.69 15.52
N LEU A 518 6.48 51.75 16.43
CA LEU A 518 5.66 51.54 17.62
C LEU A 518 5.86 52.68 18.66
N GLN A 519 7.06 53.27 18.74
CA GLN A 519 7.34 54.42 19.61
C GLN A 519 6.62 55.70 19.16
N GLY A 520 6.47 55.92 17.85
CA GLY A 520 5.72 57.05 17.28
C GLY A 520 4.22 57.01 17.60
N GLY A 521 3.68 55.84 17.97
CA GLY A 521 2.26 55.64 18.23
C GLY A 521 1.43 55.54 16.96
N VAL A 522 0.12 55.75 17.09
CA VAL A 522 -0.82 55.77 15.95
C VAL A 522 -0.52 56.97 15.03
N PRO A 523 -0.42 56.78 13.71
CA PRO A 523 -0.28 57.89 12.77
C PRO A 523 -1.41 58.91 12.90
N LYS A 524 -1.07 60.20 12.84
CA LYS A 524 -2.07 61.29 12.79
C LYS A 524 -2.71 61.43 11.41
N GLU A 525 -1.91 61.18 10.38
CA GLU A 525 -2.23 61.27 8.96
C GLU A 525 -1.84 59.94 8.30
N SER A 526 -2.50 59.61 7.19
CA SER A 526 -2.26 58.37 6.46
C SER A 526 -1.18 58.55 5.40
N SER A 527 -0.39 57.50 5.16
CA SER A 527 0.56 57.41 4.05
C SER A 527 -0.19 57.53 2.71
N PRO A 528 0.09 58.56 1.88
CA PRO A 528 -0.62 58.75 0.60
C PRO A 528 -0.50 57.56 -0.35
N ASP A 529 0.66 56.90 -0.36
CA ASP A 529 0.90 55.70 -1.18
C ASP A 529 0.08 54.51 -0.67
N THR A 530 -0.15 54.40 0.64
CA THR A 530 -1.03 53.38 1.23
C THR A 530 -2.51 53.68 0.95
N LEU A 531 -2.92 54.96 1.02
CA LEU A 531 -4.27 55.36 0.61
C LEU A 531 -4.53 54.98 -0.86
N LEU A 532 -3.60 55.30 -1.75
CA LEU A 532 -3.71 54.98 -3.18
C LEU A 532 -3.75 53.46 -3.42
N LEU A 533 -2.84 52.70 -2.79
CA LEU A 533 -2.80 51.24 -2.87
C LEU A 533 -4.13 50.62 -2.41
N LEU A 534 -4.68 51.07 -1.28
CA LEU A 534 -5.95 50.56 -0.77
C LEU A 534 -7.11 50.96 -1.67
N GLU A 535 -7.17 52.19 -2.19
CA GLU A 535 -8.23 52.62 -3.11
C GLU A 535 -8.24 51.81 -4.41
N THR A 536 -7.09 51.34 -4.91
CA THR A 536 -7.01 50.45 -6.09
C THR A 536 -7.10 48.95 -5.78
N HIS A 537 -7.03 48.54 -4.51
CA HIS A 537 -7.10 47.13 -4.08
C HIS A 537 -8.11 46.91 -2.93
N PRO A 538 -9.44 46.97 -3.20
CA PRO A 538 -10.47 46.76 -2.18
C PRO A 538 -10.47 45.39 -1.50
N GLU A 539 -9.79 44.40 -2.08
CA GLU A 539 -9.58 43.10 -1.45
C GLU A 539 -8.82 43.21 -0.12
N LEU A 540 -7.87 44.16 -0.02
CA LEU A 540 -7.02 44.38 1.16
C LEU A 540 -7.75 45.00 2.35
N TRP A 541 -9.00 45.44 2.18
CA TRP A 541 -9.79 46.09 3.23
C TRP A 541 -10.36 45.10 4.26
N LYS A 542 -10.26 43.80 3.98
CA LYS A 542 -10.76 42.71 4.84
C LYS A 542 -9.88 42.55 6.08
N SER A 543 -10.50 42.16 7.19
CA SER A 543 -9.75 41.80 8.40
C SER A 543 -8.80 40.61 8.14
N GLY A 544 -7.62 40.67 8.74
CA GLY A 544 -6.43 39.87 8.41
C GLY A 544 -5.49 40.54 7.39
N GLN A 545 -5.98 41.51 6.61
CA GLN A 545 -5.19 42.22 5.60
C GLN A 545 -5.06 43.72 5.91
N ILE A 546 -6.16 44.42 6.26
CA ILE A 546 -6.13 45.86 6.55
C ILE A 546 -5.28 46.22 7.78
N GLU A 547 -5.13 45.31 8.73
CA GLU A 547 -4.28 45.41 9.91
C GLU A 547 -2.80 45.52 9.54
N GLN A 548 -2.37 44.94 8.42
CA GLN A 548 -1.00 45.06 7.90
C GLN A 548 -0.67 46.51 7.50
N TYR A 549 -1.69 47.32 7.20
CA TYR A 549 -1.56 48.74 6.88
C TYR A 549 -1.85 49.66 8.06
N ARG A 550 -2.22 49.12 9.24
CA ARG A 550 -2.63 49.92 10.41
C ARG A 550 -1.57 50.93 10.83
N TYR A 551 -0.28 50.59 10.79
CA TYR A 551 0.81 51.50 11.17
C TYR A 551 1.08 52.62 10.13
N GLN A 552 0.40 52.59 8.97
CA GLN A 552 0.49 53.61 7.91
C GLN A 552 -0.78 54.45 7.77
N LEU A 553 -1.79 54.21 8.61
CA LEU A 553 -3.12 54.83 8.51
C LEU A 553 -3.47 55.65 9.76
N SER A 554 -4.12 56.77 9.55
CA SER A 554 -4.81 57.51 10.61
C SER A 554 -5.91 56.63 11.22
N GLU A 555 -6.28 56.91 12.48
CA GLU A 555 -7.42 56.22 13.12
C GLU A 555 -8.73 56.40 12.33
N ALA A 556 -8.89 57.51 11.60
CA ALA A 556 -10.06 57.77 10.77
C ALA A 556 -10.06 56.95 9.47
N ASP A 557 -8.93 56.91 8.76
CA ASP A 557 -8.83 56.19 7.48
C ASP A 557 -8.78 54.67 7.69
N TYR A 558 -8.10 54.20 8.74
CA TYR A 558 -8.16 52.79 9.12
C TYR A 558 -9.61 52.36 9.41
N ARG A 559 -10.36 53.16 10.19
CA ARG A 559 -11.80 52.91 10.41
C ARG A 559 -12.60 52.96 9.12
N ARG A 560 -12.32 53.91 8.22
CA ARG A 560 -12.98 54.02 6.91
C ARG A 560 -12.78 52.73 6.11
N TYR A 561 -11.55 52.33 5.81
CA TYR A 561 -11.29 51.15 4.98
C TYR A 561 -11.74 49.85 5.67
N PHE A 562 -11.54 49.72 6.99
CA PHE A 562 -12.08 48.59 7.76
C PHE A 562 -13.61 48.52 7.67
N THR A 563 -14.33 49.64 7.73
CA THR A 563 -15.80 49.67 7.60
C THR A 563 -16.25 49.41 6.17
N GLN A 564 -15.51 49.92 5.17
CA GLN A 564 -15.82 49.68 3.76
C GLN A 564 -15.55 48.21 3.35
N GLY A 565 -14.56 47.55 3.93
CA GLY A 565 -14.24 46.13 3.68
C GLY A 565 -15.03 45.11 4.52
N ASN A 566 -15.54 45.49 5.69
CA ASN A 566 -16.15 44.56 6.66
C ASN A 566 -17.59 44.92 7.08
N GLY A 567 -18.15 46.04 6.59
CA GLY A 567 -19.60 46.35 6.65
C GLY A 567 -19.99 47.56 7.54
N PRO A 568 -21.18 48.15 7.34
CA PRO A 568 -21.66 49.28 8.13
C PRO A 568 -21.72 48.97 9.63
N GLY A 569 -21.17 49.86 10.46
CA GLY A 569 -21.09 49.67 11.92
C GLY A 569 -19.89 48.85 12.39
N ALA A 570 -19.02 48.36 11.50
CA ALA A 570 -17.81 47.63 11.89
C ALA A 570 -16.83 48.47 12.75
N ASP A 571 -16.88 49.81 12.67
CA ASP A 571 -16.10 50.69 13.55
C ASP A 571 -16.65 50.74 14.99
N GLU A 572 -17.92 50.42 15.23
CA GLU A 572 -18.47 50.26 16.59
C GLU A 572 -17.96 48.99 17.28
N THR A 573 -17.71 47.91 16.53
CA THR A 573 -17.02 46.71 17.03
C THR A 573 -15.56 46.98 17.43
N ILE A 574 -14.94 48.05 16.92
CA ILE A 574 -13.64 48.52 17.43
C ILE A 574 -13.80 49.26 18.77
N ARG A 575 -15.00 49.76 19.11
CA ARG A 575 -15.28 50.51 20.37
C ARG A 575 -15.87 49.66 21.49
N LYS A 576 -16.58 48.57 21.18
CA LYS A 576 -17.14 47.59 22.13
C LYS A 576 -16.33 46.30 22.06
N ALA A 577 -15.85 45.76 23.18
CA ALA A 577 -14.76 44.75 23.24
C ALA A 577 -15.09 43.29 22.79
N SER A 578 -15.77 43.15 21.65
CA SER A 578 -15.92 41.97 20.76
C SER A 578 -16.40 40.60 21.28
N TYR A 579 -16.79 40.41 22.55
CA TYR A 579 -17.57 39.22 22.97
C TYR A 579 -18.35 39.43 24.28
N ASP A 580 -19.40 38.64 24.53
CA ASP A 580 -20.08 38.64 25.83
C ASP A 580 -19.32 37.83 26.90
N ALA A 581 -18.96 38.49 28.00
CA ALA A 581 -18.15 37.90 29.06
C ALA A 581 -18.89 36.82 29.89
N THR A 582 -20.23 36.84 29.90
CA THR A 582 -21.07 35.85 30.59
C THR A 582 -21.12 34.55 29.79
N VAL A 583 -21.37 34.66 28.48
CA VAL A 583 -21.25 33.57 27.50
C VAL A 583 -19.89 32.91 27.57
N PHE A 584 -18.81 33.71 27.56
CA PHE A 584 -17.44 33.18 27.63
C PHE A 584 -17.16 32.44 28.94
N SER A 585 -17.55 33.03 30.08
CA SER A 585 -17.37 32.41 31.39
C SER A 585 -18.20 31.14 31.57
N ARG A 586 -19.41 31.09 31.00
CA ARG A 586 -20.29 29.91 30.99
C ARG A 586 -19.73 28.79 30.12
N GLY A 587 -19.31 29.09 28.89
CA GLY A 587 -18.71 28.10 27.99
C GLY A 587 -17.42 27.48 28.54
N LEU A 588 -16.59 28.27 29.24
CA LEU A 588 -15.45 27.77 30.00
C LEU A 588 -15.85 26.75 31.08
N VAL A 589 -16.85 27.06 31.90
CA VAL A 589 -17.34 26.12 32.95
C VAL A 589 -17.93 24.86 32.33
N ASN A 590 -18.81 25.00 31.34
CA ASN A 590 -19.44 23.86 30.65
C ASN A 590 -18.43 22.94 29.96
N SER A 591 -17.26 23.48 29.56
CA SER A 591 -16.19 22.70 28.93
C SER A 591 -15.16 22.12 29.91
N GLY A 592 -15.35 22.27 31.22
CA GLY A 592 -14.39 21.80 32.24
C GLY A 592 -13.09 22.63 32.33
N LEU A 593 -13.19 23.93 32.01
CA LEU A 593 -12.11 24.92 32.08
C LEU A 593 -12.40 25.98 33.16
N GLU A 594 -13.15 25.65 34.21
CA GLU A 594 -13.58 26.59 35.26
C GLU A 594 -12.41 27.25 36.00
N LYS A 595 -11.22 26.62 36.00
CA LYS A 595 -9.97 27.24 36.49
C LYS A 595 -9.67 28.58 35.82
N LEU A 596 -9.98 28.74 34.52
CA LEU A 596 -9.75 29.96 33.77
C LEU A 596 -10.72 31.10 34.12
N THR A 597 -11.81 30.85 34.87
CA THR A 597 -12.73 31.91 35.33
C THR A 597 -12.24 32.63 36.59
N LYS A 598 -11.24 32.06 37.29
CA LYS A 598 -10.73 32.59 38.57
C LYS A 598 -10.13 33.99 38.43
N SER A 599 -10.26 34.79 39.50
CA SER A 599 -9.73 36.15 39.61
C SER A 599 -8.20 36.22 39.73
N ARG A 600 -7.53 35.11 40.04
CA ARG A 600 -6.07 34.98 40.08
C ARG A 600 -5.66 33.72 39.33
N LEU A 601 -4.82 33.90 38.30
CA LEU A 601 -4.37 32.85 37.38
C LEU A 601 -2.84 32.78 37.38
N SER A 602 -2.29 31.57 37.31
CA SER A 602 -0.88 31.36 36.96
C SER A 602 -0.57 31.90 35.56
N ASP A 603 0.70 32.11 35.24
CA ASP A 603 1.09 32.68 33.94
C ASP A 603 0.71 31.75 32.77
N ARG A 604 0.76 30.42 32.97
CA ARG A 604 0.26 29.42 32.01
C ARG A 604 -1.25 29.52 31.79
N GLU A 605 -2.05 29.59 32.86
CA GLU A 605 -3.51 29.76 32.77
C GLU A 605 -3.87 31.12 32.14
N ARG A 606 -3.06 32.16 32.39
CA ARG A 606 -3.25 33.51 31.80
C ARG A 606 -3.00 33.49 30.29
N ASN A 607 -1.93 32.83 29.83
CA ASN A 607 -1.63 32.69 28.42
C ASN A 607 -2.69 31.84 27.70
N GLN A 608 -3.05 30.68 28.25
CA GLN A 608 -4.12 29.83 27.71
C GLN A 608 -5.46 30.57 27.59
N LYS A 609 -5.82 31.36 28.61
CA LYS A 609 -7.02 32.21 28.58
C LYS A 609 -6.91 33.30 27.51
N LEU A 610 -5.74 33.91 27.34
CA LEU A 610 -5.50 34.96 26.34
C LEU A 610 -5.60 34.41 24.91
N GLU A 611 -4.98 33.27 24.63
CA GLU A 611 -5.01 32.58 23.33
C GLU A 611 -6.44 32.21 22.94
N LEU A 612 -7.18 31.53 23.83
CA LEU A 612 -8.60 31.22 23.63
C LEU A 612 -9.45 32.48 23.47
N THR A 613 -9.17 33.55 24.22
CA THR A 613 -9.89 34.84 24.07
C THR A 613 -9.63 35.45 22.68
N MET A 614 -8.39 35.41 22.18
CA MET A 614 -8.04 35.89 20.84
C MET A 614 -8.67 35.04 19.74
N ALA A 615 -8.66 33.72 19.87
CA ALA A 615 -9.33 32.81 18.95
C ALA A 615 -10.84 33.05 18.89
N PHE A 616 -11.49 33.22 20.05
CA PHE A 616 -12.92 33.49 20.13
C PHE A 616 -13.31 34.84 19.52
N LYS A 617 -12.53 35.90 19.77
CA LYS A 617 -12.72 37.20 19.12
C LYS A 617 -12.64 37.10 17.59
N ARG A 618 -11.55 36.53 17.06
CA ARG A 618 -11.32 36.37 15.61
C ARG A 618 -12.45 35.59 14.94
N GLU A 619 -12.93 34.53 15.58
CA GLU A 619 -13.96 33.65 15.03
C GLU A 619 -15.38 34.27 15.20
N ILE A 620 -15.63 35.13 16.21
CA ILE A 620 -16.83 35.99 16.26
C ILE A 620 -16.77 36.97 15.09
N GLU A 621 -15.66 37.69 14.93
CA GLU A 621 -15.46 38.70 13.90
C GLU A 621 -15.67 38.09 12.49
N ALA A 622 -15.10 36.91 12.22
CA ALA A 622 -15.31 36.17 10.97
C ALA A 622 -16.78 35.73 10.73
N GLN A 623 -17.48 35.22 11.74
CA GLN A 623 -18.88 34.78 11.59
C GLN A 623 -19.85 35.97 11.45
N GLN A 624 -19.57 37.11 12.09
CA GLN A 624 -20.35 38.33 11.91
C GLN A 624 -20.18 38.89 10.49
N GLN A 625 -18.94 38.88 9.98
CA GLN A 625 -18.64 39.24 8.59
C GLN A 625 -19.37 38.32 7.60
N ALA A 626 -19.31 37.00 7.81
CA ALA A 626 -19.97 36.01 6.95
C ALA A 626 -21.51 36.10 6.95
N LYS A 627 -22.12 36.57 8.06
CA LYS A 627 -23.58 36.73 8.20
C LYS A 627 -24.08 38.15 7.91
N GLY A 628 -23.19 39.14 7.73
CA GLY A 628 -23.56 40.55 7.55
C GLY A 628 -24.28 41.19 8.74
N ARG A 629 -24.17 40.59 9.94
CA ARG A 629 -24.81 41.08 11.18
C ARG A 629 -24.07 40.57 12.41
N SER A 630 -24.29 41.24 13.55
CA SER A 630 -23.81 40.74 14.85
C SER A 630 -24.39 39.36 15.20
N LEU A 631 -23.62 38.56 15.94
CA LEU A 631 -24.07 37.27 16.46
C LEU A 631 -24.98 37.45 17.68
N SER A 632 -26.05 36.66 17.77
CA SER A 632 -26.81 36.52 19.01
C SER A 632 -25.96 35.87 20.12
N LEU A 633 -26.44 35.92 21.37
CA LEU A 633 -25.77 35.25 22.48
C LEU A 633 -25.69 33.73 22.26
N GLU A 634 -26.76 33.12 21.73
CA GLU A 634 -26.82 31.69 21.37
C GLU A 634 -25.82 31.34 20.25
N GLU A 635 -25.65 32.23 19.27
CA GLU A 635 -24.65 32.05 18.22
C GLU A 635 -23.22 32.19 18.75
N GLN A 636 -22.97 33.08 19.72
CA GLN A 636 -21.69 33.17 20.43
C GLN A 636 -21.44 31.96 21.33
N GLU A 637 -22.47 31.38 21.97
CA GLU A 637 -22.36 30.14 22.74
C GLU A 637 -22.05 28.93 21.84
N SER A 638 -22.78 28.78 20.73
CA SER A 638 -22.52 27.74 19.71
C SER A 638 -21.11 27.86 19.11
N LEU A 639 -20.64 29.09 18.90
CA LEU A 639 -19.30 29.36 18.41
C LEU A 639 -18.20 29.00 19.40
N LEU A 640 -18.40 29.35 20.67
CA LEU A 640 -17.47 29.01 21.74
C LEU A 640 -17.43 27.49 21.97
N ALA A 641 -18.58 26.83 21.93
CA ALA A 641 -18.68 25.37 21.97
C ALA A 641 -17.90 24.72 20.81
N ARG A 642 -17.97 25.26 19.59
CA ARG A 642 -17.15 24.81 18.45
C ARG A 642 -15.65 24.96 18.72
N LEU A 643 -15.19 26.12 19.19
CA LEU A 643 -13.78 26.34 19.52
C LEU A 643 -13.27 25.49 20.69
N LEU A 644 -14.16 25.17 21.64
CA LEU A 644 -13.89 24.31 22.78
C LEU A 644 -14.21 22.82 22.51
N LYS A 645 -14.62 22.42 21.31
CA LYS A 645 -14.86 21.01 21.01
C LYS A 645 -13.56 20.20 21.08
N PRO A 646 -13.50 19.05 21.77
CA PRO A 646 -12.37 18.15 21.69
C PRO A 646 -12.29 17.49 20.31
N VAL A 647 -11.08 17.48 19.73
CA VAL A 647 -10.79 16.94 18.40
C VAL A 647 -9.46 16.21 18.39
N LYS A 648 -9.38 15.15 17.57
CA LYS A 648 -8.13 14.42 17.26
C LYS A 648 -7.54 14.99 15.97
N VAL A 649 -6.23 14.88 15.80
CA VAL A 649 -5.51 15.46 14.64
C VAL A 649 -4.72 14.42 13.85
N LYS A 650 -4.58 14.68 12.54
CA LYS A 650 -3.79 13.89 11.59
C LYS A 650 -2.31 13.98 11.96
N ALA A 651 -1.60 12.85 11.90
CA ALA A 651 -0.15 12.84 11.99
C ALA A 651 0.44 13.46 10.71
N ILE A 652 1.00 14.67 10.83
CA ILE A 652 1.72 15.32 9.73
C ILE A 652 3.08 14.64 9.58
N TYR A 653 3.27 13.87 8.51
CA TYR A 653 4.61 13.48 8.08
C TYR A 653 5.23 14.65 7.32
N THR A 654 6.10 15.42 7.97
CA THR A 654 7.12 16.18 7.28
C THR A 654 8.05 15.22 6.53
N ALA A 655 8.60 15.62 5.37
CA ALA A 655 9.53 14.81 4.56
C ALA A 655 10.95 14.72 5.18
N LEU A 656 10.99 14.72 6.51
CA LEU A 656 12.16 14.93 7.36
C LEU A 656 11.98 13.99 8.55
N GLY A 657 12.80 12.93 8.61
CA GLY A 657 12.63 11.77 9.49
C GLY A 657 12.87 12.01 10.98
N GLY A 658 12.34 13.10 11.53
CA GLY A 658 12.66 13.65 12.84
C GLY A 658 11.57 14.55 13.41
N LEU A 659 10.44 13.94 13.79
CA LEU A 659 9.58 14.38 14.89
C LEU A 659 8.82 15.73 14.78
N TYR A 660 7.84 15.77 13.89
CA TYR A 660 6.51 16.32 14.23
C TYR A 660 5.44 15.23 14.19
N ARG A 661 5.55 14.22 15.06
CA ARG A 661 4.46 13.27 15.32
C ARG A 661 3.36 14.01 16.10
N GLN A 662 2.48 14.72 15.38
CA GLN A 662 1.19 15.12 15.93
C GLN A 662 0.43 13.83 16.24
N ASP A 663 0.38 13.51 17.53
CA ASP A 663 -0.17 12.26 18.03
C ASP A 663 -1.69 12.25 17.87
N SER A 664 -2.20 11.34 17.03
CA SER A 664 -3.62 11.13 16.79
C SER A 664 -4.38 10.57 18.01
N SER A 665 -3.68 10.20 19.09
CA SER A 665 -4.28 9.87 20.38
C SER A 665 -4.63 11.09 21.24
N MET A 666 -3.98 12.24 21.03
CA MET A 666 -4.24 13.45 21.82
C MET A 666 -5.48 14.21 21.34
N GLU A 667 -6.45 14.32 22.25
CA GLU A 667 -7.55 15.28 22.12
C GLU A 667 -7.06 16.69 22.43
N LYS A 668 -7.23 17.58 21.46
CA LYS A 668 -7.02 19.03 21.56
C LYS A 668 -8.36 19.75 21.52
N ARG A 669 -8.45 20.97 22.06
CA ARG A 669 -9.56 21.87 21.73
C ARG A 669 -9.34 22.44 20.32
N VAL A 670 -10.41 22.73 19.57
CA VAL A 670 -10.28 23.26 18.19
C VAL A 670 -9.40 24.52 18.12
N TYR A 671 -9.46 25.41 19.11
CA TYR A 671 -8.59 26.61 19.15
C TYR A 671 -7.08 26.30 19.25
N GLU A 672 -6.69 25.07 19.62
CA GLU A 672 -5.30 24.61 19.79
C GLU A 672 -4.75 23.92 18.52
N VAL A 673 -5.51 23.95 17.41
CA VAL A 673 -5.18 23.29 16.13
C VAL A 673 -4.85 24.35 15.07
N GLN A 674 -3.55 24.53 14.79
CA GLN A 674 -3.03 25.54 13.86
C GLN A 674 -3.56 25.44 12.41
N SER A 675 -4.07 24.28 11.99
CA SER A 675 -4.61 24.07 10.64
C SER A 675 -5.84 23.18 10.68
N PRO A 676 -7.07 23.69 10.47
CA PRO A 676 -8.30 22.90 10.61
C PRO A 676 -8.37 21.66 9.72
N GLY A 677 -7.75 21.68 8.53
CA GLY A 677 -7.63 20.51 7.65
C GLY A 677 -6.89 19.30 8.25
N ASN A 678 -6.19 19.49 9.38
CA ASN A 678 -5.58 18.42 10.15
C ASN A 678 -6.52 17.76 11.16
N ILE A 679 -7.77 18.23 11.34
CA ILE A 679 -8.73 17.57 12.23
C ILE A 679 -9.16 16.21 11.63
N LEU A 680 -9.15 15.18 12.48
CA LEU A 680 -9.70 13.86 12.17
C LEU A 680 -11.19 13.84 12.47
N ILE A 681 -11.99 13.65 11.42
CA ILE A 681 -13.43 13.41 11.51
C ILE A 681 -13.64 11.89 11.61
N PRO A 682 -14.22 11.35 12.70
CA PRO A 682 -14.47 9.91 12.84
C PRO A 682 -15.38 9.37 11.72
N ASP A 683 -15.15 8.13 11.29
CA ASP A 683 -15.90 7.54 10.16
C ASP A 683 -17.41 7.47 10.40
N LYS A 684 -17.85 7.18 11.64
CA LYS A 684 -19.26 7.27 12.04
C LYS A 684 -19.85 8.66 11.78
N ALA A 685 -19.11 9.71 12.15
CA ALA A 685 -19.55 11.09 11.93
C ALA A 685 -19.59 11.43 10.43
N ARG A 686 -18.56 11.04 9.65
CA ARG A 686 -18.57 11.19 8.17
C ARG A 686 -19.79 10.50 7.54
N GLN A 687 -20.10 9.28 7.96
CA GLN A 687 -21.26 8.53 7.47
C GLN A 687 -22.57 9.22 7.83
N LEU A 688 -22.74 9.67 9.08
CA LEU A 688 -23.94 10.36 9.55
C LEU A 688 -24.15 11.71 8.84
N ILE A 689 -23.09 12.51 8.69
CA ILE A 689 -23.12 13.79 7.94
C ILE A 689 -23.48 13.54 6.48
N SER A 690 -22.84 12.55 5.83
CA SER A 690 -23.12 12.19 4.43
C SER A 690 -24.55 11.69 4.22
N ALA A 691 -25.11 10.93 5.17
CA ALA A 691 -26.49 10.47 5.13
C ALA A 691 -27.48 11.63 5.29
N ARG A 692 -27.25 12.54 6.25
CA ARG A 692 -28.06 13.75 6.46
C ARG A 692 -28.02 14.68 5.23
N ALA A 693 -26.84 14.88 4.64
CA ALA A 693 -26.67 15.69 3.43
C ALA A 693 -27.45 15.12 2.23
N ARG A 694 -27.34 13.80 1.97
CA ARG A 694 -28.11 13.12 0.91
C ARG A 694 -29.62 13.22 1.14
N ALA A 695 -30.09 13.07 2.38
CA ALA A 695 -31.50 13.25 2.73
C ALA A 695 -32.00 14.70 2.51
N ALA A 696 -31.11 15.69 2.63
CA ALA A 696 -31.37 17.08 2.29
C ALA A 696 -31.15 17.42 0.79
N GLY A 697 -30.91 16.42 -0.08
CA GLY A 697 -30.66 16.60 -1.51
C GLY A 697 -29.26 17.10 -1.86
N ILE A 698 -28.35 17.23 -0.89
CA ILE A 698 -26.98 17.71 -1.09
C ILE A 698 -26.06 16.53 -1.43
N ALA A 699 -25.52 16.53 -2.64
CA ALA A 699 -24.51 15.58 -3.10
C ALA A 699 -23.09 16.17 -2.98
N ASN A 700 -22.11 15.31 -2.70
CA ASN A 700 -20.67 15.61 -2.79
C ASN A 700 -20.19 16.81 -1.96
N LEU A 701 -20.45 16.81 -0.64
CA LEU A 701 -19.80 17.73 0.31
C LEU A 701 -18.28 17.74 0.14
N SER A 702 -17.68 18.93 0.15
CA SER A 702 -16.23 19.10 0.26
C SER A 702 -15.71 18.70 1.65
N GLU A 703 -14.40 18.46 1.76
CA GLU A 703 -13.73 18.21 3.05
C GLU A 703 -13.95 19.34 4.07
N GLN A 704 -14.07 20.59 3.61
CA GLN A 704 -14.30 21.74 4.49
C GLN A 704 -15.74 21.80 5.00
N GLU A 705 -16.73 21.47 4.16
CA GLU A 705 -18.14 21.36 4.59
C GLU A 705 -18.34 20.16 5.53
N MET A 706 -17.68 19.03 5.23
CA MET A 706 -17.66 17.84 6.10
C MET A 706 -17.09 18.17 7.49
N LEU A 707 -15.99 18.94 7.55
CA LEU A 707 -15.39 19.41 8.80
C LEU A 707 -16.30 20.38 9.54
N ASN A 708 -16.85 21.39 8.86
CA ASN A 708 -17.76 22.36 9.46
C ASN A 708 -18.99 21.69 10.07
N ALA A 709 -19.57 20.70 9.37
CA ALA A 709 -20.67 19.89 9.88
C ALA A 709 -20.27 19.05 11.10
N TYR A 710 -19.08 18.43 11.11
CA TYR A 710 -18.59 17.67 12.27
C TYR A 710 -18.35 18.54 13.51
N LEU A 711 -17.80 19.75 13.33
CA LEU A 711 -17.61 20.68 14.43
C LEU A 711 -18.94 21.22 14.97
N ALA A 712 -19.95 21.39 14.10
CA ALA A 712 -21.30 21.83 14.48
C ALA A 712 -22.21 20.73 15.05
N MET A 713 -21.81 19.46 15.01
CA MET A 713 -22.52 18.39 15.73
C MET A 713 -22.35 18.55 17.25
N GLU A 714 -23.42 18.32 18.01
CA GLU A 714 -23.34 18.02 19.44
C GLU A 714 -22.64 16.66 19.65
N GLU A 715 -22.26 16.35 20.90
CA GLU A 715 -21.69 15.06 21.28
C GLU A 715 -22.82 14.09 21.68
N GLU A 716 -22.67 12.79 21.38
CA GLU A 716 -23.64 11.71 21.68
C GLU A 716 -23.44 11.12 23.08
#